data_AF-A0A2V2WNI7-F1
#
_entry.id   AF-A0A2V2WNI7-F1
#
_cell.length_a   1.000
_cell.length_b   1.000
_cell.length_c   1.000
_cell.angle_alpha   90.00
_cell.angle_beta   90.00
_cell.angle_gamma   90.00
#
_symmetry.space_group_name_H-M   'P 1'
#
loop_
_entity.id
_entity.type
_entity.pdbx_description
1 polymer ?
#
loop_
_entity_poly.entity_id
_entity_poly.type
_entity_poly.pdbx_seq_one_letter_code
_entity_poly.pdbx_strand_id
1 'polypeptide(L)'
;MPHPTLLDIGVTAYTHQAEVDELRQRLNIPHNYFDCWLYGFLENKKFNVEEAVSKIRRREAFEREQIAQHTMTDWMLQNMRKGIAQIIGNDKEGRVVLYVVTARDKPTASRREECKMNFDMILSYGTRLRADSKRCQMVMLINQEKASLWSNVDMTFQADIALRIAKFFPGAVDKMYICNMNRTLAAVAKPIFSRLPAIVSDRIIIISDSELKAGKLLEYFDESVLPVALGGCNDCDRQENHTQFSVAIKEHFEQMKCAMLRGLSVKEWELACLFPHGLPEDLKSVSERLDNLSNSALLPNNTLIDSLWSHCYASTDDSICPESLDVVTCDTIDMDCFCAAQLDGEKCVGAELPPVVRSLSVGKRDFIDDYVEQFVLLESFFRGSIAETAEREWLSILQREVLARSTLSDAEQNMGKNTALFRRLPVPLRLIARGCLWLALMMMSFYFLIGSVFGTLFLTCFMNILFFSMFIEPYKAFPYGCALLVTGCHCALFCSRGIELARRTYNGELVDAFRFIGPRALLMQALACVAALIAFFVVFCVMASRYDVVSGIQYSMATGWIVAVCIILLYHFLYAFGVTGYYKSLRKETAAVATLYFFLDVDMDANQTTMRGTATIEVTMASIVAMAAFAFGLSYVLDGSIFFLCATVTTTFLIGLFVVLFLNTGRASSTDGLLTVVAFYSGLTWLTIVFTTAAHGWQGRWGTSLGALLALALVTDTVVLLYTFLPVKNRVARRWMFRALWMWIIAQFIAFLALAFISDYRLGVITIILGVHLMLHGMRVGGGCSNYGVSIVVFAFLSALLFCIVGGWSTAQSVYKTPASTWLLPNYTWHGGNTPVTGVSSPQSLSFLPVCLVRFSSTVDIVGMALFAKLSDAGSLDVTLADLHRWFPNFRYVYNETFLSLSFLQTKIFTSSLKGHNTTIVTLGSTDQMYPVMESMTIWINVVALSLLALITPSDWFVQLVSLISAADELSALLWNSSIDRARDILSAYVKSIVSPTHDVYFVGHGLAGAAAAFFVSDLPENVHSVTFASPLSAVAWRRGHNWISDELSSRVLSVVSSSSVFSLRWMWGGLSYMIPCNLPEGECRNIDSMARLLDALCGLNTKSDGN
;
A
#
# COMPACT_ATOMS: atom_id res chain seq x y z
N MET A 1 13.55 27.78 46.43
CA MET A 1 14.06 27.07 45.24
C MET A 1 13.91 28.00 44.04
N PRO A 2 14.82 27.97 43.06
CA PRO A 2 14.60 28.67 41.78
C PRO A 2 13.36 28.10 41.05
N HIS A 3 12.76 28.88 40.16
CA HIS A 3 11.68 28.41 39.29
C HIS A 3 12.23 27.35 38.31
N PRO A 4 11.65 26.14 38.21
CA PRO A 4 12.07 25.17 37.20
C PRO A 4 11.84 25.71 35.79
N THR A 5 12.90 25.87 35.01
CA THR A 5 12.85 26.54 33.70
C THR A 5 11.81 25.94 32.75
N LEU A 6 11.56 24.62 32.80
CA LEU A 6 10.55 23.97 31.94
C LEU A 6 9.11 24.40 32.24
N LEU A 7 8.81 24.96 33.42
CA LEU A 7 7.49 25.53 33.71
C LEU A 7 7.22 26.79 32.89
N ASP A 8 8.25 27.49 32.39
CA ASP A 8 8.10 28.60 31.44
C ASP A 8 7.40 28.13 30.14
N ILE A 9 7.59 26.86 29.73
CA ILE A 9 6.83 26.22 28.64
C ILE A 9 5.49 25.68 29.16
N GLY A 10 5.51 24.99 30.31
CA GLY A 10 4.32 24.53 31.01
C GLY A 10 4.45 23.14 31.64
N VAL A 11 3.40 22.72 32.36
CA VAL A 11 3.39 21.49 33.19
C VAL A 11 3.77 20.23 32.40
N THR A 12 3.33 20.11 31.14
CA THR A 12 3.64 18.95 30.26
C THR A 12 5.12 18.91 29.83
N ALA A 13 5.83 20.04 29.82
CA ALA A 13 7.27 20.03 29.60
C ALA A 13 8.01 19.60 30.87
N TYR A 14 7.55 20.10 32.03
CA TYR A 14 8.13 19.76 33.34
C TYR A 14 8.01 18.27 33.71
N THR A 15 7.01 17.54 33.20
CA THR A 15 6.96 16.07 33.36
C THR A 15 8.10 15.32 32.67
N HIS A 16 8.88 15.98 31.80
CA HIS A 16 10.06 15.43 31.12
C HIS A 16 11.39 16.06 31.61
N GLN A 17 11.40 16.60 32.84
CA GLN A 17 12.61 17.18 33.43
C GLN A 17 13.74 16.14 33.55
N ALA A 18 13.43 14.86 33.82
CA ALA A 18 14.46 13.81 33.95
C ALA A 18 15.22 13.55 32.63
N GLU A 19 14.51 13.50 31.50
CA GLU A 19 15.14 13.34 30.18
C GLU A 19 15.92 14.59 29.75
N VAL A 20 15.48 15.78 30.17
CA VAL A 20 16.23 17.04 29.99
C VAL A 20 17.49 17.06 30.85
N ASP A 21 17.41 16.63 32.12
CA ASP A 21 18.55 16.54 33.03
C ASP A 21 19.60 15.52 32.53
N GLU A 22 19.17 14.36 32.03
CA GLU A 22 20.05 13.35 31.42
C GLU A 22 20.71 13.89 30.13
N LEU A 23 19.95 14.57 29.27
CA LEU A 23 20.48 15.21 28.07
C LEU A 23 21.50 16.31 28.43
N ARG A 24 21.20 17.12 29.44
CA ARG A 24 22.07 18.18 29.97
C ARG A 24 23.38 17.60 30.50
N GLN A 25 23.31 16.49 31.24
CA GLN A 25 24.49 15.75 31.73
C GLN A 25 25.33 15.18 30.58
N ARG A 26 24.71 14.54 29.57
CA ARG A 26 25.43 14.01 28.39
C ARG A 26 26.07 15.08 27.50
N LEU A 27 25.72 16.35 27.70
CA LEU A 27 26.27 17.52 26.99
C LEU A 27 27.23 18.36 27.86
N ASN A 28 27.48 17.98 29.12
CA ASN A 28 28.30 18.71 30.10
C ASN A 28 27.85 20.17 30.37
N ILE A 29 26.56 20.47 30.20
CA ILE A 29 26.01 21.81 30.48
C ILE A 29 25.70 21.92 31.99
N PRO A 30 26.24 22.90 32.74
CA PRO A 30 26.12 22.91 34.21
C PRO A 30 24.81 23.53 34.73
N HIS A 31 24.08 24.30 33.93
CA HIS A 31 22.98 25.17 34.37
C HIS A 31 21.63 24.87 33.69
N ASN A 32 20.52 25.28 34.32
CA ASN A 32 19.16 25.03 33.83
C ASN A 32 18.64 26.02 32.75
N TYR A 33 19.39 27.08 32.41
CA TYR A 33 18.93 28.13 31.47
C TYR A 33 18.62 27.63 30.06
N PHE A 34 19.17 26.47 29.65
CA PHE A 34 18.94 25.89 28.32
C PHE A 34 17.84 24.82 28.29
N ASP A 35 17.25 24.44 29.42
CA ASP A 35 16.31 23.31 29.53
C ASP A 35 15.14 23.42 28.53
N CYS A 36 14.56 24.61 28.35
CA CYS A 36 13.50 24.87 27.38
C CYS A 36 13.93 24.65 25.92
N TRP A 37 15.18 25.00 25.58
CA TRP A 37 15.76 24.80 24.26
C TRP A 37 16.08 23.31 24.02
N LEU A 38 16.67 22.64 25.02
CA LEU A 38 16.97 21.20 25.00
C LEU A 38 15.69 20.35 24.85
N TYR A 39 14.62 20.70 25.56
CA TYR A 39 13.30 20.07 25.45
C TYR A 39 12.80 20.04 23.99
N GLY A 40 13.02 21.10 23.22
CA GLY A 40 12.65 21.16 21.80
C GLY A 40 13.34 20.10 20.91
N PHE A 41 14.53 19.64 21.28
CA PHE A 41 15.23 18.55 20.60
C PHE A 41 14.71 17.17 21.07
N LEU A 42 14.38 17.01 22.36
CA LEU A 42 13.78 15.79 22.90
C LEU A 42 12.37 15.54 22.36
N GLU A 43 11.50 16.54 22.37
CA GLU A 43 10.14 16.47 21.80
C GLU A 43 10.20 16.00 20.33
N ASN A 44 11.08 16.60 19.52
CA ASN A 44 11.31 16.20 18.15
C ASN A 44 11.80 14.74 18.00
N LYS A 45 12.48 14.21 19.01
CA LYS A 45 13.01 12.85 19.05
C LYS A 45 12.18 11.88 19.89
N LYS A 46 10.94 12.26 20.24
CA LYS A 46 10.03 11.44 21.06
C LYS A 46 10.71 10.99 22.37
N PHE A 47 11.46 11.91 22.96
CA PHE A 47 12.26 11.76 24.19
C PHE A 47 13.39 10.72 24.13
N ASN A 48 13.81 10.28 22.93
CA ASN A 48 15.05 9.53 22.76
C ASN A 48 16.28 10.44 22.92
N VAL A 49 16.97 10.32 24.07
CA VAL A 49 18.13 11.14 24.45
C VAL A 49 19.31 10.97 23.48
N GLU A 50 19.59 9.76 22.98
CA GLU A 50 20.71 9.52 22.07
C GLU A 50 20.51 10.17 20.68
N GLU A 51 19.32 10.02 20.09
CA GLU A 51 18.98 10.71 18.85
C GLU A 51 18.93 12.25 19.04
N ALA A 52 18.64 12.73 20.27
CA ALA A 52 18.68 14.17 20.60
C ALA A 52 20.12 14.70 20.69
N VAL A 53 21.04 14.04 21.42
CA VAL A 53 22.49 14.38 21.43
C VAL A 53 23.05 14.37 20.00
N SER A 54 22.71 13.35 19.21
CA SER A 54 23.11 13.24 17.81
C SER A 54 22.56 14.39 16.93
N LYS A 55 21.45 15.02 17.31
CA LYS A 55 20.87 16.16 16.61
C LYS A 55 21.45 17.51 17.08
N ILE A 56 21.73 17.66 18.37
CA ILE A 56 22.37 18.88 18.93
C ILE A 56 23.79 19.03 18.37
N ARG A 57 24.59 17.96 18.30
CA ARG A 57 25.90 17.98 17.63
C ARG A 57 25.82 18.36 16.14
N ARG A 58 24.72 18.03 15.46
CA ARG A 58 24.45 18.48 14.07
C ARG A 58 23.99 19.94 13.99
N ARG A 59 23.42 20.50 15.06
CA ARG A 59 23.13 21.94 15.19
C ARG A 59 24.42 22.73 15.44
N GLU A 60 25.31 22.26 16.32
CA GLU A 60 26.64 22.87 16.50
C GLU A 60 27.46 22.89 15.20
N ALA A 61 27.46 21.79 14.45
CA ALA A 61 28.14 21.73 13.15
C ALA A 61 27.55 22.73 12.15
N PHE A 62 26.22 22.84 12.07
CA PHE A 62 25.53 23.84 11.24
C PHE A 62 25.86 25.29 11.65
N GLU A 63 25.98 25.55 12.96
CA GLU A 63 26.43 26.84 13.49
C GLU A 63 27.86 27.16 13.02
N ARG A 64 28.83 26.28 13.27
CA ARG A 64 30.26 26.49 12.95
C ARG A 64 30.55 26.47 11.44
N GLU A 65 29.87 25.64 10.66
CA GLU A 65 30.16 25.43 9.22
C GLU A 65 29.36 26.35 8.28
N GLN A 66 28.16 26.81 8.67
CA GLN A 66 27.28 27.60 7.79
C GLN A 66 26.99 28.98 8.36
N ILE A 67 26.41 29.07 9.57
CA ILE A 67 26.00 30.37 10.14
C ILE A 67 27.21 31.30 10.31
N ALA A 68 28.34 30.81 10.86
CA ALA A 68 29.56 31.60 11.01
C ALA A 68 30.16 32.11 9.68
N GLN A 69 29.82 31.47 8.54
CA GLN A 69 30.33 31.82 7.21
C GLN A 69 29.41 32.77 6.42
N HIS A 70 28.19 33.05 6.89
CA HIS A 70 27.30 33.97 6.19
C HIS A 70 27.88 35.40 6.16
N THR A 71 27.82 36.05 5.00
CA THR A 71 28.17 37.45 4.79
C THR A 71 26.92 38.24 4.41
N MET A 72 26.65 39.34 5.12
CA MET A 72 25.46 40.13 4.87
C MET A 72 25.66 41.01 3.64
N THR A 73 24.81 40.83 2.61
CA THR A 73 24.85 41.66 1.39
C THR A 73 23.92 42.86 1.49
N ASP A 74 24.19 43.92 0.71
CA ASP A 74 23.28 45.08 0.62
C ASP A 74 21.88 44.65 0.12
N TRP A 75 21.82 43.63 -0.73
CA TRP A 75 20.56 43.06 -1.20
C TRP A 75 19.78 42.39 -0.07
N MET A 76 20.44 41.63 0.81
CA MET A 76 19.84 41.03 2.00
C MET A 76 19.22 42.09 2.92
N LEU A 77 19.95 43.18 3.18
CA LEU A 77 19.48 44.31 3.99
C LEU A 77 18.29 45.03 3.33
N GLN A 78 18.40 45.36 2.04
CA GLN A 78 17.29 45.94 1.25
C GLN A 78 16.07 45.01 1.20
N ASN A 79 16.25 43.69 1.25
CA ASN A 79 15.16 42.73 1.24
C ASN A 79 14.41 42.68 2.59
N MET A 80 15.12 42.78 3.73
CA MET A 80 14.48 42.89 5.05
C MET A 80 13.71 44.20 5.22
N ARG A 81 14.28 45.31 4.73
CA ARG A 81 13.66 46.65 4.74
C ARG A 81 12.31 46.74 4.01
N LYS A 82 11.92 45.73 3.24
CA LYS A 82 10.57 45.64 2.61
C LYS A 82 9.46 45.29 3.60
N GLY A 83 9.75 44.94 4.84
CA GLY A 83 8.72 44.53 5.81
C GLY A 83 8.09 43.18 5.47
N ILE A 84 8.88 42.23 4.96
CA ILE A 84 8.42 40.85 4.67
C ILE A 84 8.16 40.08 5.96
N ALA A 85 9.04 40.25 6.95
CA ALA A 85 8.90 39.66 8.28
C ALA A 85 9.43 40.63 9.35
N GLN A 86 8.74 40.72 10.49
CA GLN A 86 9.12 41.55 11.64
C GLN A 86 8.57 40.97 12.95
N ILE A 87 9.13 41.36 14.09
CA ILE A 87 8.61 40.96 15.40
C ILE A 87 7.67 42.06 15.92
N ILE A 88 6.48 41.66 16.40
CA ILE A 88 5.38 42.59 16.75
C ILE A 88 4.98 42.54 18.24
N GLY A 89 5.58 41.66 19.04
CA GLY A 89 5.26 41.51 20.47
C GLY A 89 5.42 40.07 20.95
N ASN A 90 4.81 39.78 22.10
CA ASN A 90 4.61 38.43 22.64
C ASN A 90 3.14 38.01 22.48
N ASP A 91 2.84 36.72 22.45
CA ASP A 91 1.47 36.20 22.54
C ASP A 91 1.02 35.92 23.98
N LYS A 92 -0.22 35.44 24.18
CA LYS A 92 -0.79 35.13 25.50
C LYS A 92 -0.10 33.98 26.26
N GLU A 93 0.81 33.26 25.63
CA GLU A 93 1.68 32.26 26.26
C GLU A 93 3.13 32.77 26.45
N GLY A 94 3.41 34.05 26.18
CA GLY A 94 4.73 34.64 26.30
C GLY A 94 5.71 34.20 25.21
N ARG A 95 5.23 33.70 24.06
CA ARG A 95 6.05 33.35 22.89
C ARG A 95 6.23 34.57 22.00
N VAL A 96 7.42 34.76 21.43
CA VAL A 96 7.72 35.90 20.54
C VAL A 96 6.93 35.78 19.24
N VAL A 97 6.30 36.85 18.76
CA VAL A 97 5.44 36.83 17.56
C VAL A 97 6.16 37.40 16.34
N LEU A 98 6.52 36.53 15.40
CA LEU A 98 7.04 36.89 14.09
C LEU A 98 5.88 37.05 13.09
N TYR A 99 5.54 38.29 12.76
CA TYR A 99 4.59 38.63 11.71
C TYR A 99 5.23 38.52 10.33
N VAL A 100 4.56 37.90 9.36
CA VAL A 100 5.06 37.67 8.00
C VAL A 100 4.01 38.05 6.96
N VAL A 101 4.34 38.98 6.06
CA VAL A 101 3.44 39.50 5.02
C VAL A 101 3.83 38.96 3.65
N THR A 102 3.15 37.89 3.21
CA THR A 102 3.55 37.14 2.01
C THR A 102 3.40 37.95 0.71
N ALA A 103 2.53 38.96 0.67
CA ALA A 103 2.37 39.85 -0.49
C ALA A 103 3.58 40.78 -0.76
N ARG A 104 4.54 40.86 0.18
CA ARG A 104 5.77 41.66 0.03
C ARG A 104 6.97 40.84 -0.42
N ASP A 105 6.94 39.53 -0.15
CA ASP A 105 7.91 38.63 -0.75
C ASP A 105 7.68 38.57 -2.26
N LYS A 106 8.76 38.73 -3.01
CA LYS A 106 8.82 38.58 -4.47
C LYS A 106 10.00 37.65 -4.75
N PRO A 107 9.86 36.36 -4.42
CA PRO A 107 10.97 35.43 -4.37
C PRO A 107 11.54 35.22 -5.77
N THR A 108 12.85 35.36 -5.90
CA THR A 108 13.58 35.10 -7.15
C THR A 108 14.48 33.88 -6.94
N ALA A 109 14.39 32.90 -7.83
CA ALA A 109 15.01 31.58 -7.64
C ALA A 109 16.54 31.66 -7.43
N SER A 110 17.20 32.64 -8.06
CA SER A 110 18.64 32.93 -7.93
C SER A 110 19.06 33.56 -6.59
N ARG A 111 18.11 34.03 -5.78
CA ARG A 111 18.33 34.70 -4.48
C ARG A 111 17.83 33.89 -3.28
N ARG A 112 17.37 32.65 -3.50
CA ARG A 112 16.84 31.75 -2.45
C ARG A 112 17.79 31.52 -1.28
N GLU A 113 19.10 31.44 -1.52
CA GLU A 113 20.09 31.25 -0.45
C GLU A 113 20.21 32.49 0.44
N GLU A 114 20.23 33.71 -0.11
CA GLU A 114 20.20 34.95 0.67
C GLU A 114 18.88 35.13 1.43
N CYS A 115 17.74 34.73 0.86
CA CYS A 115 16.47 34.67 1.60
C CYS A 115 16.51 33.66 2.75
N LYS A 116 17.21 32.53 2.58
CA LYS A 116 17.44 31.53 3.63
C LYS A 116 18.34 32.06 4.74
N MET A 117 19.40 32.79 4.40
CA MET A 117 20.27 33.45 5.36
C MET A 117 19.50 34.49 6.18
N ASN A 118 18.73 35.38 5.52
CA ASN A 118 17.83 36.33 6.22
C ASN A 118 16.90 35.61 7.21
N PHE A 119 16.33 34.47 6.81
CA PHE A 119 15.45 33.69 7.67
C PHE A 119 16.18 33.09 8.89
N ASP A 120 17.43 32.61 8.75
CA ASP A 120 18.22 32.14 9.90
C ASP A 120 18.50 33.27 10.90
N MET A 121 18.88 34.45 10.40
CA MET A 121 19.18 35.61 11.25
C MET A 121 17.95 36.04 12.08
N ILE A 122 16.79 36.10 11.42
CA ILE A 122 15.50 36.42 12.04
C ILE A 122 15.08 35.35 13.05
N LEU A 123 15.28 34.05 12.74
CA LEU A 123 15.01 32.97 13.70
C LEU A 123 15.92 33.04 14.93
N SER A 124 17.23 33.21 14.76
CA SER A 124 18.15 33.31 15.90
C SER A 124 17.77 34.49 16.81
N TYR A 125 17.60 35.69 16.26
CA TYR A 125 17.19 36.86 17.05
C TYR A 125 15.84 36.69 17.76
N GLY A 126 14.86 36.08 17.08
CA GLY A 126 13.51 35.85 17.62
C GLY A 126 13.37 34.62 18.53
N THR A 127 14.41 33.79 18.66
CA THR A 127 14.43 32.61 19.55
C THR A 127 15.59 32.67 20.55
N ARG A 128 16.17 33.86 20.74
CA ARG A 128 17.21 34.14 21.73
C ARG A 128 16.72 33.95 23.17
N LEU A 129 17.62 33.60 24.06
CA LEU A 129 17.44 33.72 25.51
C LEU A 129 17.22 35.20 25.85
N ARG A 130 16.22 35.48 26.68
CA ARG A 130 15.96 36.82 27.21
C ARG A 130 16.14 36.82 28.74
N ALA A 131 16.19 38.00 29.36
CA ALA A 131 16.19 38.10 30.82
C ALA A 131 14.88 37.58 31.43
N ASP A 132 13.75 38.01 30.85
CA ASP A 132 12.36 37.82 31.28
C ASP A 132 11.74 36.47 30.89
N SER A 133 12.22 35.83 29.81
CA SER A 133 11.69 34.55 29.31
C SER A 133 12.79 33.63 28.83
N LYS A 134 12.82 32.38 29.34
CA LYS A 134 13.79 31.35 28.94
C LYS A 134 13.25 30.38 27.88
N ARG A 135 12.00 30.57 27.43
CA ARG A 135 11.28 29.63 26.54
C ARG A 135 12.01 29.30 25.23
N CYS A 136 12.82 30.21 24.68
CA CYS A 136 13.45 30.09 23.35
C CYS A 136 12.45 29.77 22.21
N GLN A 137 11.17 30.17 22.36
CA GLN A 137 10.07 29.84 21.45
C GLN A 137 9.46 31.08 20.80
N MET A 138 9.16 30.96 19.52
CA MET A 138 8.38 31.93 18.75
C MET A 138 7.13 31.32 18.10
N VAL A 139 6.22 32.19 17.69
CA VAL A 139 5.05 31.92 16.86
C VAL A 139 5.15 32.72 15.58
N MET A 140 4.79 32.11 14.45
CA MET A 140 4.70 32.79 13.16
C MET A 140 3.25 33.16 12.85
N LEU A 141 2.99 34.43 12.58
CA LEU A 141 1.69 34.95 12.16
C LEU A 141 1.78 35.37 10.69
N ILE A 142 1.32 34.50 9.79
CA ILE A 142 1.55 34.60 8.34
C ILE A 142 0.29 35.14 7.66
N ASN A 143 0.34 36.39 7.23
CA ASN A 143 -0.71 37.00 6.42
C ASN A 143 -0.48 36.72 4.93
N GLN A 144 -1.45 36.03 4.31
CA GLN A 144 -1.46 35.70 2.87
C GLN A 144 -2.50 36.50 2.08
N GLU A 145 -3.03 37.60 2.64
CA GLU A 145 -3.86 38.54 1.90
C GLU A 145 -3.13 39.01 0.63
N LYS A 146 -3.84 39.04 -0.51
CA LYS A 146 -3.30 39.38 -1.85
C LYS A 146 -2.14 38.47 -2.35
N ALA A 147 -1.75 37.43 -1.62
CA ALA A 147 -0.69 36.51 -2.07
C ALA A 147 -1.15 35.60 -3.22
N SER A 148 -0.24 35.28 -4.14
CA SER A 148 -0.52 34.46 -5.33
C SER A 148 0.63 33.51 -5.66
N LEU A 149 0.27 32.29 -6.07
CA LEU A 149 1.18 31.25 -6.59
C LEU A 149 1.98 31.70 -7.82
N TRP A 150 1.51 32.74 -8.53
CA TRP A 150 2.10 33.21 -9.78
C TRP A 150 3.09 34.37 -9.62
N SER A 151 3.22 34.96 -8.42
CA SER A 151 3.97 36.22 -8.24
C SER A 151 4.67 36.39 -6.88
N ASN A 152 4.18 35.73 -5.82
CA ASN A 152 4.64 35.98 -4.45
C ASN A 152 4.93 34.70 -3.65
N VAL A 153 4.26 33.59 -3.97
CA VAL A 153 4.34 32.36 -3.17
C VAL A 153 5.22 31.31 -3.85
N ASP A 154 6.51 31.29 -3.50
CA ASP A 154 7.40 30.19 -3.85
C ASP A 154 7.18 29.01 -2.88
N MET A 155 6.32 28.08 -3.27
CA MET A 155 6.05 26.85 -2.51
C MET A 155 7.30 25.96 -2.32
N THR A 156 8.34 26.08 -3.15
CA THR A 156 9.63 25.40 -2.91
C THR A 156 10.35 26.04 -1.74
N PHE A 157 10.48 27.36 -1.74
CA PHE A 157 11.12 28.10 -0.65
C PHE A 157 10.40 27.83 0.69
N GLN A 158 9.06 27.88 0.72
CA GLN A 158 8.30 27.56 1.93
C GLN A 158 8.53 26.13 2.43
N ALA A 159 8.66 25.14 1.55
CA ALA A 159 8.94 23.77 1.94
C ALA A 159 10.39 23.57 2.42
N ASP A 160 11.37 24.22 1.79
CA ASP A 160 12.78 24.20 2.20
C ASP A 160 12.93 24.85 3.59
N ILE A 161 12.32 26.02 3.80
CA ILE A 161 12.25 26.70 5.11
C ILE A 161 11.61 25.79 6.18
N ALA A 162 10.47 25.16 5.90
CA ALA A 162 9.82 24.25 6.85
C ALA A 162 10.70 23.03 7.22
N LEU A 163 11.39 22.45 6.24
CA LEU A 163 12.34 21.36 6.50
C LEU A 163 13.57 21.85 7.28
N ARG A 164 14.02 23.08 7.04
CA ARG A 164 15.14 23.71 7.73
C ARG A 164 14.82 23.99 9.21
N ILE A 165 13.61 24.44 9.52
CA ILE A 165 13.08 24.51 10.90
C ILE A 165 13.09 23.11 11.53
N ALA A 166 12.46 22.12 10.88
CA ALA A 166 12.41 20.75 11.39
C ALA A 166 13.80 20.12 11.61
N LYS A 167 14.82 20.55 10.86
CA LYS A 167 16.19 20.04 10.91
C LYS A 167 17.09 20.74 11.93
N PHE A 168 17.11 22.07 11.95
CA PHE A 168 18.07 22.88 12.73
C PHE A 168 17.44 23.76 13.83
N PHE A 169 16.12 24.01 13.78
CA PHE A 169 15.41 24.79 14.81
C PHE A 169 14.19 24.01 15.37
N PRO A 170 14.36 22.73 15.80
CA PRO A 170 13.26 21.96 16.39
C PRO A 170 12.79 22.61 17.71
N GLY A 171 11.49 22.55 17.99
CA GLY A 171 10.90 23.18 19.18
C GLY A 171 10.73 24.70 19.08
N ALA A 172 11.70 25.41 18.47
CA ALA A 172 11.84 26.86 18.50
C ALA A 172 10.73 27.66 17.80
N VAL A 173 10.04 27.08 16.80
CA VAL A 173 8.79 27.63 16.25
C VAL A 173 7.64 26.76 16.73
N ASP A 174 6.81 27.25 17.65
CA ASP A 174 5.78 26.45 18.32
C ASP A 174 4.43 26.43 17.59
N LYS A 175 4.05 27.54 16.93
CA LYS A 175 2.83 27.63 16.11
C LYS A 175 3.07 28.46 14.85
N MET A 176 2.35 28.15 13.78
CA MET A 176 2.33 28.91 12.52
C MET A 176 0.87 29.17 12.12
N TYR A 177 0.38 30.38 12.37
CA TYR A 177 -1.00 30.80 12.06
C TYR A 177 -1.04 31.42 10.66
N ILE A 178 -1.63 30.70 9.70
CA ILE A 178 -1.77 31.15 8.30
C ILE A 178 -3.16 31.76 8.12
N CYS A 179 -3.21 33.05 7.78
CA CYS A 179 -4.42 33.86 7.67
C CYS A 179 -4.62 34.40 6.24
N ASN A 180 -5.87 34.72 5.86
CA ASN A 180 -6.24 35.30 4.56
C ASN A 180 -5.80 34.48 3.32
N MET A 181 -5.57 33.18 3.47
CA MET A 181 -5.13 32.30 2.38
C MET A 181 -6.29 31.99 1.42
N ASN A 182 -6.20 32.53 0.19
CA ASN A 182 -7.22 32.36 -0.83
C ASN A 182 -7.45 30.88 -1.23
N ARG A 183 -8.62 30.59 -1.83
CA ARG A 183 -9.09 29.21 -2.11
C ARG A 183 -8.16 28.41 -3.03
N THR A 184 -7.51 29.02 -4.03
CA THR A 184 -6.63 28.31 -4.97
C THR A 184 -5.28 27.99 -4.35
N LEU A 185 -4.70 28.93 -3.60
CA LEU A 185 -3.51 28.70 -2.78
C LEU A 185 -3.76 27.64 -1.71
N ALA A 186 -4.89 27.71 -1.00
CA ALA A 186 -5.28 26.71 0.01
C ALA A 186 -5.41 25.29 -0.56
N ALA A 187 -5.86 25.14 -1.82
CA ALA A 187 -5.98 23.84 -2.48
C ALA A 187 -4.63 23.20 -2.83
N VAL A 188 -3.58 24.01 -3.07
CA VAL A 188 -2.22 23.55 -3.37
C VAL A 188 -1.38 23.40 -2.10
N ALA A 189 -1.49 24.35 -1.17
CA ALA A 189 -0.67 24.40 0.04
C ALA A 189 -1.09 23.36 1.09
N LYS A 190 -2.39 23.09 1.29
CA LYS A 190 -2.85 22.08 2.28
C LYS A 190 -2.27 20.67 2.05
N PRO A 191 -2.26 20.12 0.81
CA PRO A 191 -1.55 18.87 0.51
C PRO A 191 -0.06 18.91 0.89
N ILE A 192 0.64 20.00 0.55
CA ILE A 192 2.09 20.15 0.82
C ILE A 192 2.35 20.25 2.32
N PHE A 193 1.63 21.10 3.06
CA PHE A 193 1.76 21.20 4.51
C PHE A 193 1.48 19.86 5.22
N SER A 194 0.49 19.09 4.74
CA SER A 194 0.17 17.77 5.30
C SER A 194 1.26 16.71 5.12
N ARG A 195 2.31 17.01 4.34
CA ARG A 195 3.45 16.16 3.98
C ARG A 195 4.78 16.61 4.60
N LEU A 196 4.82 17.76 5.28
CA LEU A 196 5.97 18.19 6.07
C LEU A 196 6.12 17.32 7.34
N PRO A 197 7.33 17.20 7.93
CA PRO A 197 7.55 16.47 9.18
C PRO A 197 6.59 16.90 10.29
N ALA A 198 6.17 15.97 11.15
CA ALA A 198 5.14 16.20 12.17
C ALA A 198 5.43 17.43 13.05
N ILE A 199 6.69 17.61 13.45
CA ILE A 199 7.19 18.75 14.24
C ILE A 199 6.92 20.14 13.59
N VAL A 200 6.52 20.20 12.31
CA VAL A 200 6.04 21.43 11.65
C VAL A 200 4.59 21.27 11.16
N SER A 201 4.20 20.13 10.57
CA SER A 201 2.84 19.95 10.04
C SER A 201 1.74 19.84 11.09
N ASP A 202 2.08 19.53 12.34
CA ASP A 202 1.15 19.62 13.48
C ASP A 202 1.15 21.02 14.15
N ARG A 203 2.11 21.89 13.81
CA ARG A 203 2.22 23.27 14.32
C ARG A 203 1.58 24.32 13.40
N ILE A 204 1.23 23.96 12.16
CA ILE A 204 0.52 24.82 11.20
C ILE A 204 -0.98 24.84 11.51
N ILE A 205 -1.51 26.03 11.78
CA ILE A 205 -2.94 26.33 11.99
C ILE A 205 -3.38 27.25 10.85
N ILE A 206 -4.44 26.89 10.13
CA ILE A 206 -4.99 27.71 9.04
C ILE A 206 -6.28 28.36 9.56
N ILE A 207 -6.30 29.70 9.60
CA ILE A 207 -7.46 30.50 9.98
C ILE A 207 -8.21 30.90 8.71
N SER A 208 -9.50 30.56 8.62
CA SER A 208 -10.36 30.98 7.51
C SER A 208 -10.84 32.43 7.66
N ASP A 209 -11.19 33.08 6.54
CA ASP A 209 -11.74 34.44 6.51
C ASP A 209 -12.96 34.62 7.43
N SER A 210 -13.75 33.56 7.61
CA SER A 210 -14.89 33.50 8.54
C SER A 210 -14.48 33.43 10.01
N GLU A 211 -13.40 32.73 10.34
CA GLU A 211 -12.86 32.66 11.71
C GLU A 211 -12.12 33.96 12.08
N LEU A 212 -11.42 34.56 11.12
CA LEU A 212 -10.77 35.86 11.29
C LEU A 212 -11.80 36.95 11.62
N LYS A 213 -12.89 37.02 10.84
CA LYS A 213 -14.02 37.93 11.10
C LYS A 213 -14.82 37.61 12.36
N ALA A 214 -14.68 36.41 12.93
CA ALA A 214 -15.23 36.03 14.22
C ALA A 214 -14.27 36.34 15.40
N GLY A 215 -13.13 37.00 15.14
CA GLY A 215 -12.17 37.40 16.18
C GLY A 215 -11.27 36.27 16.68
N LYS A 216 -11.20 35.11 16.00
CA LYS A 216 -10.51 33.91 16.52
C LYS A 216 -9.03 34.10 16.86
N LEU A 217 -8.33 35.07 16.24
CA LEU A 217 -6.95 35.39 16.62
C LEU A 217 -6.85 35.99 18.04
N LEU A 218 -7.88 36.68 18.52
CA LEU A 218 -7.94 37.26 19.87
C LEU A 218 -8.05 36.19 20.97
N GLU A 219 -8.27 34.92 20.63
CA GLU A 219 -8.10 33.78 21.55
C GLU A 219 -6.63 33.58 21.95
N TYR A 220 -5.68 33.87 21.04
CA TYR A 220 -4.25 33.55 21.18
C TYR A 220 -3.35 34.79 21.36
N PHE A 221 -3.77 35.93 20.81
CA PHE A 221 -3.05 37.20 20.86
C PHE A 221 -3.87 38.26 21.59
N ASP A 222 -3.20 39.29 22.11
CA ASP A 222 -3.86 40.50 22.60
C ASP A 222 -4.11 41.51 21.47
N GLU A 223 -5.17 42.31 21.62
CA GLU A 223 -5.64 43.25 20.60
C GLU A 223 -4.61 44.35 20.32
N SER A 224 -3.81 44.73 21.32
CA SER A 224 -2.67 45.66 21.20
C SER A 224 -1.49 45.08 20.43
N VAL A 225 -1.31 43.76 20.43
CA VAL A 225 -0.21 43.10 19.70
C VAL A 225 -0.61 42.81 18.25
N LEU A 226 -1.87 42.44 18.01
CA LEU A 226 -2.35 41.98 16.71
C LEU A 226 -2.41 43.13 15.68
N PRO A 227 -1.87 42.97 14.45
CA PRO A 227 -1.91 44.01 13.42
C PRO A 227 -3.32 44.41 13.00
N VAL A 228 -3.51 45.69 12.64
CA VAL A 228 -4.79 46.20 12.10
C VAL A 228 -5.29 45.37 10.90
N ALA A 229 -4.39 44.93 10.03
CA ALA A 229 -4.69 44.08 8.87
C ALA A 229 -5.22 42.66 9.22
N LEU A 230 -5.16 42.26 10.49
CA LEU A 230 -5.70 41.00 11.02
C LEU A 230 -6.79 41.21 12.10
N GLY A 231 -7.20 42.46 12.36
CA GLY A 231 -8.31 42.79 13.25
C GLY A 231 -7.91 43.14 14.69
N GLY A 232 -6.71 43.68 14.91
CA GLY A 232 -6.32 44.32 16.17
C GLY A 232 -6.03 45.82 16.03
N CYS A 233 -5.31 46.39 16.99
CA CYS A 233 -4.99 47.82 17.05
C CYS A 233 -3.54 48.17 16.69
N ASN A 234 -2.65 47.18 16.48
CA ASN A 234 -1.23 47.44 16.25
C ASN A 234 -0.99 48.02 14.84
N ASP A 235 -0.61 49.30 14.73
CA ASP A 235 -0.16 49.94 13.50
C ASP A 235 1.33 49.66 13.23
N CYS A 236 1.69 48.37 13.28
CA CYS A 236 3.05 47.88 13.14
C CYS A 236 3.67 48.12 11.74
N ASP A 237 2.87 48.57 10.76
CA ASP A 237 3.15 48.41 9.34
C ASP A 237 3.78 49.65 8.68
N ARG A 238 4.80 50.21 9.34
CA ARG A 238 5.49 51.44 8.95
C ARG A 238 6.90 51.17 8.44
N GLN A 239 7.32 51.96 7.45
CA GLN A 239 8.62 51.79 6.78
C GLN A 239 9.82 52.07 7.70
N GLU A 240 9.65 52.90 8.72
CA GLU A 240 10.62 53.15 9.79
C GLU A 240 10.87 51.88 10.61
N ASN A 241 9.81 51.24 11.11
CA ASN A 241 9.85 49.97 11.86
C ASN A 241 10.61 48.88 11.06
N HIS A 242 10.26 48.70 9.78
CA HIS A 242 10.95 47.77 8.88
C HIS A 242 12.46 48.07 8.73
N THR A 243 12.83 49.34 8.84
CA THR A 243 14.21 49.80 8.68
C THR A 243 15.01 49.62 9.97
N GLN A 244 14.45 49.98 11.12
CA GLN A 244 15.04 49.75 12.45
C GLN A 244 15.22 48.26 12.73
N PHE A 245 14.20 47.43 12.45
CA PHE A 245 14.31 45.96 12.56
C PHE A 245 15.43 45.40 11.66
N SER A 246 15.62 45.93 10.44
CA SER A 246 16.72 45.50 9.56
C SER A 246 18.12 45.81 10.10
N VAL A 247 18.25 46.81 10.97
CA VAL A 247 19.51 47.20 11.64
C VAL A 247 19.74 46.34 12.87
N ALA A 248 18.74 46.17 13.75
CA ALA A 248 18.84 45.32 14.93
C ALA A 248 19.19 43.86 14.59
N ILE A 249 18.62 43.31 13.51
CA ILE A 249 18.97 41.97 13.00
C ILE A 249 20.42 41.91 12.50
N LYS A 250 20.92 42.96 11.82
CA LYS A 250 22.32 43.03 11.36
C LYS A 250 23.30 43.03 12.53
N GLU A 251 23.06 43.89 13.51
CA GLU A 251 23.98 44.11 14.63
C GLU A 251 24.06 42.88 15.53
N HIS A 252 22.90 42.29 15.88
CA HIS A 252 22.85 41.01 16.57
C HIS A 252 23.57 39.90 15.79
N PHE A 253 23.41 39.85 14.47
CA PHE A 253 24.04 38.81 13.66
C PHE A 253 25.57 38.92 13.62
N GLU A 254 26.14 40.10 13.39
CA GLU A 254 27.60 40.24 13.36
C GLU A 254 28.23 40.05 14.75
N GLN A 255 27.55 40.45 15.84
CA GLN A 255 27.98 40.11 17.21
C GLN A 255 27.98 38.60 17.46
N MET A 256 26.89 37.91 17.15
CA MET A 256 26.75 36.45 17.26
C MET A 256 27.87 35.73 16.48
N LYS A 257 28.09 36.14 15.23
CA LYS A 257 29.13 35.60 14.36
C LYS A 257 30.54 35.83 14.90
N CYS A 258 30.82 37.00 15.49
CA CYS A 258 32.10 37.27 16.15
C CYS A 258 32.34 36.35 17.36
N ALA A 259 31.30 35.98 18.11
CA ALA A 259 31.40 35.02 19.21
C ALA A 259 31.59 33.58 18.71
N MET A 260 30.90 33.19 17.64
CA MET A 260 31.03 31.86 17.02
C MET A 260 32.42 31.63 16.42
N LEU A 261 33.04 32.66 15.83
CA LEU A 261 34.43 32.62 15.37
C LEU A 261 35.46 32.51 16.51
N ARG A 262 35.07 32.82 17.75
CA ARG A 262 35.86 32.60 18.97
C ARG A 262 35.61 31.21 19.60
N GLY A 263 34.75 30.39 19.01
CA GLY A 263 34.51 28.99 19.41
C GLY A 263 33.27 28.73 20.27
N LEU A 264 32.55 29.78 20.70
CA LEU A 264 31.30 29.65 21.45
C LEU A 264 30.14 29.17 20.54
N SER A 265 29.19 28.40 21.09
CA SER A 265 27.88 28.21 20.46
C SER A 265 27.00 29.45 20.60
N VAL A 266 25.93 29.52 19.81
CA VAL A 266 24.98 30.64 19.86
C VAL A 266 24.36 30.81 21.25
N LYS A 267 24.01 29.71 21.94
CA LYS A 267 23.35 29.77 23.26
C LYS A 267 24.29 30.12 24.41
N GLU A 268 25.57 29.72 24.34
CA GLU A 268 26.58 30.14 25.30
C GLU A 268 26.88 31.64 25.18
N TRP A 269 26.95 32.16 23.96
CA TRP A 269 27.10 33.61 23.73
C TRP A 269 25.88 34.41 24.22
N GLU A 270 24.66 34.00 23.87
CA GLU A 270 23.43 34.65 24.36
C GLU A 270 23.40 34.70 25.91
N LEU A 271 23.80 33.62 26.59
CA LEU A 271 23.85 33.57 28.04
C LEU A 271 24.92 34.50 28.63
N ALA A 272 26.10 34.58 28.01
CA ALA A 272 27.16 35.50 28.40
C ALA A 272 26.74 36.98 28.23
N CYS A 273 25.96 37.30 27.20
CA CYS A 273 25.38 38.64 27.02
C CYS A 273 24.32 38.98 28.07
N LEU A 274 23.57 38.01 28.60
CA LEU A 274 22.64 38.22 29.71
C LEU A 274 23.34 38.36 31.08
N PHE A 275 24.53 37.77 31.23
CA PHE A 275 25.27 37.73 32.49
C PHE A 275 26.77 38.05 32.29
N PRO A 276 27.14 39.29 31.90
CA PRO A 276 28.51 39.68 31.57
C PRO A 276 29.49 39.65 32.77
N HIS A 277 28.98 39.46 34.00
CA HIS A 277 29.75 39.36 35.23
C HIS A 277 29.74 37.95 35.85
N GLY A 278 29.36 36.93 35.08
CA GLY A 278 29.22 35.54 35.55
C GLY A 278 27.80 35.20 36.03
N LEU A 279 27.51 33.92 36.21
CA LEU A 279 26.16 33.47 36.56
C LEU A 279 25.80 33.81 38.02
N PRO A 280 24.53 34.12 38.32
CA PRO A 280 24.08 34.38 39.70
C PRO A 280 24.28 33.22 40.68
N GLU A 281 24.49 32.00 40.18
CA GLU A 281 24.74 30.79 40.96
C GLU A 281 26.23 30.66 41.33
N ASP A 282 27.14 30.98 40.40
CA ASP A 282 28.59 31.04 40.66
C ASP A 282 28.90 32.12 41.70
N LEU A 283 28.30 33.31 41.56
CA LEU A 283 28.43 34.43 42.51
C LEU A 283 27.99 34.05 43.93
N LYS A 284 26.97 33.19 44.08
CA LYS A 284 26.58 32.65 45.39
C LYS A 284 27.61 31.66 45.95
N SER A 285 28.18 30.79 45.11
CA SER A 285 29.26 29.88 45.55
C SER A 285 30.51 30.64 46.03
N VAL A 286 30.77 31.83 45.45
CA VAL A 286 31.84 32.74 45.88
C VAL A 286 31.46 33.45 47.19
N SER A 287 30.21 33.93 47.33
CA SER A 287 29.71 34.50 48.59
C SER A 287 29.80 33.50 49.74
N GLU A 288 29.27 32.28 49.56
CA GLU A 288 29.30 31.21 50.56
C GLU A 288 30.75 30.77 50.89
N ARG A 289 31.70 30.90 49.95
CA ARG A 289 33.13 30.74 50.24
C ARG A 289 33.72 31.90 51.05
N LEU A 290 33.33 33.15 50.77
CA LEU A 290 33.75 34.32 51.56
C LEU A 290 33.24 34.25 53.00
N ASP A 291 31.97 33.90 53.19
CA ASP A 291 31.37 33.74 54.52
C ASP A 291 32.03 32.60 55.31
N ASN A 292 32.40 31.50 54.66
CA ASN A 292 33.19 30.44 55.31
C ASN A 292 34.65 30.83 55.59
N LEU A 293 35.22 31.83 54.89
CA LEU A 293 36.56 32.36 55.16
C LEU A 293 36.57 33.39 56.30
N SER A 294 35.44 33.96 56.70
CA SER A 294 35.37 35.00 57.74
C SER A 294 35.76 34.52 59.14
N ASN A 295 35.78 33.20 59.38
CA ASN A 295 35.98 32.58 60.71
C ASN A 295 37.42 32.09 60.97
N SER A 296 38.41 32.40 60.11
CA SER A 296 39.80 31.96 60.30
C SER A 296 40.81 33.06 60.01
N ALA A 297 41.09 33.91 61.02
CA ALA A 297 42.06 34.99 60.93
C ALA A 297 43.52 34.49 61.01
N LEU A 298 44.15 34.20 59.86
CA LEU A 298 45.61 34.22 59.67
C LEU A 298 45.98 34.25 58.17
N LEU A 299 46.39 35.42 57.69
CA LEU A 299 46.97 35.64 56.35
C LEU A 299 48.40 35.04 56.28
N PRO A 300 48.82 34.52 55.11
CA PRO A 300 49.60 35.38 54.21
C PRO A 300 49.28 35.25 52.70
N ASN A 301 49.84 36.21 51.95
CA ASN A 301 49.52 36.64 50.57
C ASN A 301 49.62 35.62 49.41
N ASN A 302 48.82 35.91 48.37
CA ASN A 302 49.05 35.74 46.91
C ASN A 302 49.21 34.34 46.28
N THR A 303 48.33 34.00 45.32
CA THR A 303 48.72 34.03 43.88
C THR A 303 47.54 33.96 42.89
N LEU A 304 47.52 34.94 41.97
CA LEU A 304 46.94 35.00 40.62
C LEU A 304 46.07 33.85 40.06
N ILE A 305 44.84 34.21 39.67
CA ILE A 305 44.29 33.88 38.33
C ILE A 305 43.68 35.16 37.75
N ASP A 306 44.43 35.89 36.92
CA ASP A 306 43.85 36.81 35.94
C ASP A 306 44.84 37.03 34.78
N SER A 307 44.53 36.46 33.61
CA SER A 307 45.28 36.61 32.35
C SER A 307 44.58 35.82 31.22
N LEU A 308 43.57 36.43 30.59
CA LEU A 308 43.05 35.96 29.28
C LEU A 308 42.17 36.99 28.54
N TRP A 309 41.69 38.06 29.20
CA TRP A 309 40.67 38.98 28.65
C TRP A 309 41.13 40.45 28.54
N SER A 310 42.31 40.72 27.96
CA SER A 310 42.82 42.10 27.85
C SER A 310 43.52 42.46 26.53
N HIS A 311 43.07 41.95 25.37
CA HIS A 311 43.48 42.48 24.05
C HIS A 311 42.37 42.37 22.99
N CYS A 312 41.45 43.36 22.97
CA CYS A 312 40.81 43.89 21.75
C CYS A 312 39.75 44.96 22.12
N TYR A 313 40.16 46.23 22.28
CA TYR A 313 39.41 47.43 21.87
C TYR A 313 40.31 48.66 22.08
N ALA A 314 40.64 49.36 20.99
CA ALA A 314 41.52 50.53 21.01
C ALA A 314 41.26 51.47 19.83
N SER A 315 40.01 51.95 19.71
CA SER A 315 39.66 53.14 18.93
C SER A 315 38.41 53.79 19.53
N THR A 316 38.63 54.99 20.03
CA THR A 316 37.71 56.08 20.44
C THR A 316 36.28 56.09 19.90
N ASP A 317 35.37 56.61 20.73
CA ASP A 317 34.04 57.17 20.45
C ASP A 317 33.04 56.18 19.79
N ASP A 318 32.10 55.55 20.51
CA ASP A 318 31.02 56.18 21.29
C ASP A 318 30.52 55.32 22.49
N SER A 319 29.53 55.82 23.24
CA SER A 319 29.03 55.22 24.49
C SER A 319 28.26 53.90 24.32
N ILE A 320 28.84 52.78 24.76
CA ILE A 320 28.11 51.53 25.00
C ILE A 320 27.35 51.64 26.33
N CYS A 321 26.07 51.99 26.29
CA CYS A 321 25.18 51.84 27.44
C CYS A 321 24.84 50.36 27.65
N PRO A 322 24.86 49.84 28.90
CA PRO A 322 24.41 48.48 29.20
C PRO A 322 22.88 48.43 29.27
N GLU A 323 22.20 48.69 28.15
CA GLU A 323 20.75 48.56 28.07
C GLU A 323 20.34 47.10 28.24
N SER A 324 19.34 46.87 29.09
CA SER A 324 18.58 45.62 29.12
C SER A 324 17.67 45.56 27.90
N LEU A 325 18.26 45.30 26.73
CA LEU A 325 17.61 45.40 25.42
C LEU A 325 16.46 44.39 25.27
N ASP A 326 15.27 44.92 25.51
CA ASP A 326 13.99 44.32 25.18
C ASP A 326 13.92 43.89 23.71
N VAL A 327 12.88 43.14 23.37
CA VAL A 327 12.59 42.86 21.95
C VAL A 327 12.20 44.15 21.28
N VAL A 328 12.90 44.53 20.20
CA VAL A 328 12.48 45.63 19.32
C VAL A 328 11.12 45.24 18.71
N THR A 329 10.06 45.84 19.24
CA THR A 329 8.69 45.77 18.73
C THR A 329 8.35 47.09 18.04
N CYS A 330 7.09 47.29 17.69
CA CYS A 330 6.62 48.56 17.12
C CYS A 330 6.34 49.62 18.19
N ASP A 331 6.40 49.26 19.49
CA ASP A 331 6.09 50.13 20.62
C ASP A 331 7.36 50.70 21.31
N THR A 332 8.53 50.09 21.09
CA THR A 332 9.83 50.47 21.70
C THR A 332 10.47 51.70 21.04
N ILE A 333 9.68 52.67 20.61
CA ILE A 333 10.13 53.87 19.86
C ILE A 333 10.05 55.16 20.70
N ASP A 334 9.33 55.14 21.84
CA ASP A 334 8.87 56.34 22.56
C ASP A 334 9.56 56.57 23.94
N MET A 335 10.81 56.15 24.13
CA MET A 335 11.55 56.27 25.42
C MET A 335 12.99 56.80 25.27
N ASP A 336 13.19 58.09 25.55
CA ASP A 336 14.48 58.73 25.83
C ASP A 336 14.68 58.89 27.36
N CYS A 337 15.79 58.42 27.96
CA CYS A 337 16.33 59.07 29.17
C CYS A 337 17.81 58.78 29.52
N PHE A 338 18.49 59.82 30.00
CA PHE A 338 19.81 59.81 30.64
C PHE A 338 19.87 59.00 31.95
N CYS A 339 21.06 58.47 32.30
CA CYS A 339 21.78 58.89 33.52
C CYS A 339 23.25 58.37 33.58
N ALA A 340 24.11 59.01 34.38
CA ALA A 340 25.51 58.63 34.58
C ALA A 340 25.91 58.66 36.07
N ALA A 341 26.92 57.85 36.45
CA ALA A 341 27.56 57.83 37.77
C ALA A 341 29.03 57.38 37.67
N GLN A 342 29.84 57.69 38.69
CA GLN A 342 31.31 57.69 38.64
C GLN A 342 31.90 57.30 40.01
N LEU A 343 33.03 56.56 40.07
CA LEU A 343 34.00 56.54 41.19
C LEU A 343 35.29 55.74 40.87
N ASP A 344 36.39 56.09 41.56
CA ASP A 344 37.77 55.56 41.44
C ASP A 344 38.00 54.26 42.26
N GLY A 345 39.10 53.50 42.19
CA GLY A 345 40.30 53.54 41.33
C GLY A 345 41.65 53.55 42.09
N GLU A 346 42.46 52.45 42.04
CA GLU A 346 43.92 52.50 42.38
C GLU A 346 44.77 51.33 41.80
N LYS A 347 46.06 51.16 42.20
CA LYS A 347 47.17 50.63 41.36
C LYS A 347 47.92 49.36 41.85
N CYS A 348 48.66 48.75 40.91
CA CYS A 348 49.44 47.49 41.01
C CYS A 348 50.87 47.62 41.59
N VAL A 349 51.56 46.49 41.87
CA VAL A 349 52.95 46.13 41.42
C VAL A 349 53.47 44.80 42.04
N GLY A 350 54.27 44.03 41.29
CA GLY A 350 55.31 43.09 41.82
C GLY A 350 55.03 41.58 41.76
N ALA A 351 56.02 40.76 41.35
CA ALA A 351 55.95 39.29 41.26
C ALA A 351 57.35 38.61 41.28
N GLU A 352 57.44 37.32 41.66
CA GLU A 352 58.46 36.33 41.21
C GLU A 352 58.14 34.87 41.68
N LEU A 353 58.97 33.87 41.31
CA LEU A 353 58.74 32.38 41.30
C LEU A 353 59.69 31.59 42.27
N PRO A 354 59.75 30.22 42.37
CA PRO A 354 58.90 29.06 41.96
C PRO A 354 58.54 28.18 43.22
N PRO A 355 58.54 26.80 43.35
CA PRO A 355 58.52 25.61 42.45
C PRO A 355 57.46 24.51 42.84
N VAL A 356 57.72 23.20 42.61
CA VAL A 356 56.76 22.05 42.73
C VAL A 356 57.44 20.72 43.19
N VAL A 357 56.74 19.81 43.92
CA VAL A 357 57.14 18.40 44.20
C VAL A 357 55.93 17.42 44.16
N ARG A 358 56.17 16.11 43.89
CA ARG A 358 55.20 14.98 43.90
C ARG A 358 55.66 13.84 44.85
N SER A 359 54.76 12.95 45.27
CA SER A 359 55.09 11.58 45.75
C SER A 359 53.97 10.56 45.50
N LEU A 360 54.26 9.25 45.62
CA LEU A 360 53.40 8.11 45.27
C LEU A 360 53.84 6.87 46.09
N SER A 361 52.95 5.95 46.49
CA SER A 361 53.33 4.70 47.22
C SER A 361 52.42 3.49 46.90
N VAL A 362 52.84 2.27 47.31
CA VAL A 362 52.22 0.97 46.95
C VAL A 362 52.29 0.00 48.15
N GLY A 363 51.30 -0.88 48.31
CA GLY A 363 51.18 -1.87 49.40
C GLY A 363 51.05 -3.34 48.94
N LYS A 364 51.16 -4.29 49.89
CA LYS A 364 51.09 -5.75 49.68
C LYS A 364 49.66 -6.32 49.72
N ARG A 365 49.51 -7.59 49.34
CA ARG A 365 48.31 -8.44 49.54
C ARG A 365 48.62 -9.61 50.47
N ASP A 366 47.60 -10.15 51.13
CA ASP A 366 47.59 -11.42 51.88
C ASP A 366 46.56 -12.40 51.29
N PHE A 367 46.76 -13.70 51.53
CA PHE A 367 46.14 -14.77 50.72
C PHE A 367 44.83 -15.36 51.28
N ILE A 368 44.41 -14.95 52.48
CA ILE A 368 43.17 -15.44 53.12
C ILE A 368 41.97 -14.59 52.70
N ASP A 369 42.15 -13.28 52.51
CA ASP A 369 41.07 -12.38 52.08
C ASP A 369 40.55 -12.75 50.69
N ASP A 370 41.42 -13.10 49.73
CA ASP A 370 41.06 -13.60 48.39
C ASP A 370 40.07 -14.80 48.45
N TYR A 371 40.17 -15.67 49.46
CA TYR A 371 39.28 -16.84 49.64
C TYR A 371 37.92 -16.46 50.25
N VAL A 372 37.90 -15.51 51.17
CA VAL A 372 36.64 -14.98 51.75
C VAL A 372 35.90 -14.15 50.70
N GLU A 373 36.62 -13.31 49.96
CA GLU A 373 36.06 -12.48 48.89
C GLU A 373 35.49 -13.34 47.75
N GLN A 374 36.14 -14.47 47.40
CA GLN A 374 35.56 -15.44 46.45
C GLN A 374 34.27 -16.10 46.94
N PHE A 375 34.15 -16.45 48.22
CA PHE A 375 32.88 -16.99 48.76
C PHE A 375 31.77 -15.94 48.83
N VAL A 376 32.10 -14.68 49.17
CA VAL A 376 31.15 -13.55 49.16
C VAL A 376 30.74 -13.20 47.72
N LEU A 377 31.66 -13.25 46.75
CA LEU A 377 31.36 -13.12 45.32
C LEU A 377 30.45 -14.25 44.83
N LEU A 378 30.67 -15.49 45.28
CA LEU A 378 29.81 -16.62 44.88
C LEU A 378 28.41 -16.52 45.50
N GLU A 379 28.28 -16.15 46.79
CA GLU A 379 26.97 -15.95 47.42
C GLU A 379 26.22 -14.77 46.79
N SER A 380 26.91 -13.64 46.57
CA SER A 380 26.30 -12.48 45.91
C SER A 380 25.94 -12.74 44.44
N PHE A 381 26.71 -13.56 43.72
CA PHE A 381 26.36 -14.04 42.38
C PHE A 381 25.11 -14.94 42.41
N PHE A 382 25.00 -15.89 43.36
CA PHE A 382 23.79 -16.72 43.50
C PHE A 382 22.57 -15.91 43.93
N ARG A 383 22.70 -14.98 44.90
CA ARG A 383 21.63 -14.05 45.28
C ARG A 383 21.22 -13.16 44.10
N GLY A 384 22.19 -12.63 43.35
CA GLY A 384 21.96 -11.83 42.15
C GLY A 384 21.26 -12.61 41.06
N SER A 385 21.66 -13.86 40.80
CA SER A 385 21.03 -14.72 39.79
C SER A 385 19.62 -15.16 40.20
N ILE A 386 19.37 -15.41 41.49
CA ILE A 386 18.02 -15.70 42.02
C ILE A 386 17.14 -14.45 41.96
N ALA A 387 17.67 -13.27 42.29
CA ALA A 387 16.95 -12.01 42.14
C ALA A 387 16.64 -11.71 40.66
N GLU A 388 17.60 -11.87 39.75
CA GLU A 388 17.43 -11.64 38.32
C GLU A 388 16.46 -12.65 37.68
N THR A 389 16.46 -13.92 38.11
CA THR A 389 15.48 -14.90 37.61
C THR A 389 14.07 -14.62 38.15
N ALA A 390 13.94 -14.27 39.43
CA ALA A 390 12.66 -13.82 39.99
C ALA A 390 12.16 -12.52 39.33
N GLU A 391 13.05 -11.57 39.03
CA GLU A 391 12.73 -10.33 38.34
C GLU A 391 12.37 -10.58 36.87
N ARG A 392 13.03 -11.51 36.17
CA ARG A 392 12.65 -11.94 34.81
C ARG A 392 11.30 -12.65 34.79
N GLU A 393 11.00 -13.52 35.76
CA GLU A 393 9.67 -14.14 35.88
C GLU A 393 8.60 -13.09 36.21
N TRP A 394 8.86 -12.20 37.17
CA TRP A 394 7.97 -11.09 37.52
C TRP A 394 7.75 -10.13 36.35
N LEU A 395 8.78 -9.81 35.57
CA LEU A 395 8.68 -9.04 34.32
C LEU A 395 7.90 -9.81 33.24
N SER A 396 7.98 -11.15 33.17
CA SER A 396 7.16 -11.93 32.23
C SER A 396 5.68 -11.95 32.62
N ILE A 397 5.39 -11.98 33.93
CA ILE A 397 4.05 -11.89 34.50
C ILE A 397 3.50 -10.48 34.29
N LEU A 398 4.28 -9.44 34.59
CA LEU A 398 3.95 -8.04 34.31
C LEU A 398 3.79 -7.78 32.81
N GLN A 399 4.60 -8.34 31.93
CA GLN A 399 4.41 -8.19 30.48
C GLN A 399 3.10 -8.85 30.03
N ARG A 400 2.76 -10.04 30.55
CA ARG A 400 1.45 -10.66 30.30
C ARG A 400 0.29 -9.85 30.88
N GLU A 401 0.40 -9.37 32.11
CA GLU A 401 -0.69 -8.68 32.79
C GLU A 401 -0.85 -7.24 32.29
N VAL A 402 0.23 -6.54 31.99
CA VAL A 402 0.21 -5.23 31.30
C VAL A 402 -0.30 -5.40 29.88
N LEU A 403 0.03 -6.47 29.15
CA LEU A 403 -0.58 -6.73 27.83
C LEU A 403 -2.08 -7.07 27.93
N ALA A 404 -2.50 -7.83 28.96
CA ALA A 404 -3.91 -8.13 29.20
C ALA A 404 -4.70 -6.89 29.65
N ARG A 405 -4.13 -6.08 30.56
CA ARG A 405 -4.70 -4.81 31.02
C ARG A 405 -4.62 -3.74 29.94
N SER A 406 -3.62 -3.73 29.06
CA SER A 406 -3.56 -2.81 27.92
C SER A 406 -4.54 -3.21 26.84
N THR A 407 -4.72 -4.50 26.53
CA THR A 407 -5.76 -4.92 25.57
C THR A 407 -7.19 -4.73 26.11
N LEU A 408 -7.41 -4.89 27.43
CA LEU A 408 -8.66 -4.47 28.08
C LEU A 408 -8.85 -2.95 28.07
N SER A 409 -7.81 -2.18 28.42
CA SER A 409 -7.81 -0.72 28.39
C SER A 409 -8.01 -0.17 26.98
N ASP A 410 -7.37 -0.76 25.97
CA ASP A 410 -7.55 -0.43 24.55
C ASP A 410 -8.97 -0.78 24.11
N ALA A 411 -9.53 -1.92 24.50
CA ALA A 411 -10.93 -2.25 24.22
C ALA A 411 -11.90 -1.25 24.88
N GLU A 412 -11.66 -0.89 26.14
CA GLU A 412 -12.46 0.09 26.88
C GLU A 412 -12.31 1.52 26.35
N GLN A 413 -11.11 1.91 25.93
CA GLN A 413 -10.79 3.21 25.35
C GLN A 413 -11.25 3.32 23.89
N ASN A 414 -11.27 2.21 23.13
CA ASN A 414 -11.92 2.13 21.81
C ASN A 414 -13.45 2.22 21.93
N MET A 415 -14.06 1.53 22.89
CA MET A 415 -15.46 1.80 23.31
C MET A 415 -15.64 3.23 23.86
N GLY A 416 -14.56 3.83 24.38
CA GLY A 416 -14.45 5.20 24.86
C GLY A 416 -14.51 6.26 23.77
N LYS A 417 -13.90 6.01 22.59
CA LYS A 417 -13.91 6.94 21.43
C LYS A 417 -15.32 7.31 20.96
N ASN A 418 -16.31 6.44 21.19
CA ASN A 418 -17.72 6.66 20.84
C ASN A 418 -18.58 7.28 21.97
N THR A 419 -17.99 7.67 23.11
CA THR A 419 -18.71 8.21 24.29
C THR A 419 -19.60 9.42 23.99
N ALA A 420 -19.21 10.29 23.06
CA ALA A 420 -19.97 11.48 22.72
C ALA A 420 -21.38 11.17 22.18
N LEU A 421 -21.56 10.08 21.44
CA LEU A 421 -22.83 9.68 20.82
C LEU A 421 -23.89 9.29 21.86
N PHE A 422 -23.48 8.51 22.87
CA PHE A 422 -24.40 7.92 23.86
C PHE A 422 -24.42 8.67 25.20
N ARG A 423 -23.80 9.86 25.28
CA ARG A 423 -23.67 10.67 26.51
C ARG A 423 -25.02 11.09 27.12
N ARG A 424 -26.09 11.12 26.32
CA ARG A 424 -27.47 11.44 26.72
C ARG A 424 -28.30 10.24 27.23
N LEU A 425 -27.85 9.00 27.03
CA LEU A 425 -28.57 7.81 27.50
C LEU A 425 -28.23 7.49 28.97
N PRO A 426 -29.20 6.99 29.77
CA PRO A 426 -28.93 6.38 31.08
C PRO A 426 -27.90 5.25 31.00
N VAL A 427 -27.16 5.02 32.10
CA VAL A 427 -26.04 4.07 32.16
C VAL A 427 -26.38 2.65 31.64
N PRO A 428 -27.47 1.97 32.07
CA PRO A 428 -27.78 0.63 31.54
C PRO A 428 -28.12 0.64 30.05
N LEU A 429 -28.92 1.60 29.59
CA LEU A 429 -29.26 1.77 28.16
C LEU A 429 -28.02 2.09 27.30
N ARG A 430 -27.06 2.85 27.84
CA ARG A 430 -25.77 3.13 27.20
C ARG A 430 -24.92 1.88 27.02
N LEU A 431 -24.95 0.96 28.00
CA LEU A 431 -24.17 -0.28 27.95
C LEU A 431 -24.81 -1.29 26.97
N ILE A 432 -26.13 -1.42 26.97
CA ILE A 432 -26.89 -2.21 25.99
C ILE A 432 -26.66 -1.66 24.56
N ALA A 433 -26.82 -0.34 24.35
CA ALA A 433 -26.63 0.27 23.03
C ALA A 433 -25.19 0.10 22.48
N ARG A 434 -24.18 0.10 23.36
CA ARG A 434 -22.79 -0.23 23.01
C ARG A 434 -22.64 -1.69 22.58
N GLY A 435 -23.20 -2.64 23.35
CA GLY A 435 -23.16 -4.07 23.01
C GLY A 435 -23.84 -4.36 21.67
N CYS A 436 -25.02 -3.80 21.44
CA CYS A 436 -25.73 -3.91 20.17
C CYS A 436 -24.95 -3.30 19.00
N LEU A 437 -24.32 -2.12 19.18
CA LEU A 437 -23.49 -1.52 18.14
C LEU A 437 -22.21 -2.33 17.87
N TRP A 438 -21.57 -2.89 18.89
CA TRP A 438 -20.37 -3.71 18.70
C TRP A 438 -20.69 -5.02 17.96
N LEU A 439 -21.76 -5.73 18.36
CA LEU A 439 -22.25 -6.90 17.61
C LEU A 439 -22.61 -6.54 16.17
N ALA A 440 -23.22 -5.36 15.94
CA ALA A 440 -23.54 -4.88 14.61
C ALA A 440 -22.28 -4.64 13.75
N LEU A 441 -21.25 -4.00 14.32
CA LEU A 441 -19.99 -3.76 13.62
C LEU A 441 -19.19 -5.07 13.39
N MET A 442 -19.26 -6.04 14.31
CA MET A 442 -18.68 -7.37 14.13
C MET A 442 -19.33 -8.12 12.96
N MET A 443 -20.66 -8.09 12.82
CA MET A 443 -21.34 -8.68 11.67
C MET A 443 -21.02 -7.95 10.36
N MET A 444 -20.94 -6.61 10.39
CA MET A 444 -20.47 -5.83 9.23
C MET A 444 -19.02 -6.16 8.85
N SER A 445 -18.13 -6.43 9.82
CA SER A 445 -16.75 -6.89 9.54
C SER A 445 -16.72 -8.19 8.74
N PHE A 446 -17.62 -9.13 9.05
CA PHE A 446 -17.74 -10.38 8.31
C PHE A 446 -18.18 -10.15 6.85
N TYR A 447 -19.17 -9.28 6.63
CA TYR A 447 -19.56 -8.87 5.27
C TYR A 447 -18.44 -8.10 4.54
N PHE A 448 -17.66 -7.26 5.22
CA PHE A 448 -16.47 -6.60 4.64
C PHE A 448 -15.39 -7.61 4.25
N LEU A 449 -15.16 -8.66 5.04
CA LEU A 449 -14.23 -9.73 4.70
C LEU A 449 -14.68 -10.48 3.44
N ILE A 450 -15.95 -10.89 3.38
CA ILE A 450 -16.52 -11.57 2.20
C ILE A 450 -16.46 -10.68 0.95
N GLY A 451 -16.84 -9.40 1.07
CA GLY A 451 -16.75 -8.43 -0.02
C GLY A 451 -15.31 -8.17 -0.50
N SER A 452 -14.34 -8.25 0.41
CA SER A 452 -12.90 -8.19 0.06
C SER A 452 -12.47 -9.41 -0.74
N VAL A 453 -12.94 -10.60 -0.37
CA VAL A 453 -12.67 -11.87 -1.08
C VAL A 453 -13.32 -11.86 -2.47
N PHE A 454 -14.61 -11.52 -2.59
CA PHE A 454 -15.28 -11.38 -3.89
C PHE A 454 -14.54 -10.38 -4.80
N GLY A 455 -14.29 -9.16 -4.32
CA GLY A 455 -13.63 -8.14 -5.14
C GLY A 455 -12.20 -8.54 -5.55
N THR A 456 -11.46 -9.22 -4.67
CA THR A 456 -10.15 -9.79 -5.02
C THR A 456 -10.28 -10.83 -6.12
N LEU A 457 -11.17 -11.83 -5.96
CA LEU A 457 -11.36 -12.89 -6.96
C LEU A 457 -11.82 -12.32 -8.30
N PHE A 458 -12.79 -11.40 -8.31
CA PHE A 458 -13.29 -10.74 -9.52
C PHE A 458 -12.19 -9.96 -10.26
N LEU A 459 -11.42 -9.11 -9.55
CA LEU A 459 -10.31 -8.37 -10.19
C LEU A 459 -9.15 -9.31 -10.58
N THR A 460 -8.91 -10.39 -9.85
CA THR A 460 -7.94 -11.44 -10.23
C THR A 460 -8.35 -12.15 -11.53
N CYS A 461 -9.63 -12.47 -11.72
CA CYS A 461 -10.18 -13.01 -12.97
C CYS A 461 -9.98 -12.02 -14.13
N PHE A 462 -10.30 -10.75 -13.93
CA PHE A 462 -10.06 -9.68 -14.90
C PHE A 462 -8.57 -9.53 -15.26
N MET A 463 -7.67 -9.58 -14.27
CA MET A 463 -6.22 -9.57 -14.49
C MET A 463 -5.74 -10.79 -15.30
N ASN A 464 -6.35 -11.96 -15.14
CA ASN A 464 -5.99 -13.14 -15.95
C ASN A 464 -6.41 -12.97 -17.42
N ILE A 465 -7.60 -12.41 -17.67
CA ILE A 465 -8.04 -12.02 -19.02
C ILE A 465 -7.03 -11.05 -19.68
N LEU A 466 -6.63 -9.99 -18.96
CA LEU A 466 -5.61 -9.06 -19.45
C LEU A 466 -4.24 -9.72 -19.68
N PHE A 467 -3.83 -10.65 -18.82
CA PHE A 467 -2.55 -11.35 -18.94
C PHE A 467 -2.47 -12.18 -20.23
N PHE A 468 -3.43 -13.06 -20.49
CA PHE A 468 -3.46 -13.83 -21.75
C PHE A 468 -3.66 -12.94 -22.98
N SER A 469 -4.37 -11.80 -22.84
CA SER A 469 -4.53 -10.83 -23.94
C SER A 469 -3.21 -10.23 -24.44
N MET A 470 -2.14 -10.24 -23.64
CA MET A 470 -0.82 -9.73 -24.04
C MET A 470 -0.18 -10.54 -25.18
N PHE A 471 -0.47 -11.85 -25.28
CA PHE A 471 0.21 -12.78 -26.22
C PHE A 471 -0.66 -13.21 -27.40
N ILE A 472 -1.74 -12.46 -27.68
CA ILE A 472 -2.61 -12.68 -28.85
C ILE A 472 -1.97 -12.09 -30.12
N GLU A 473 -1.39 -10.88 -30.02
CA GLU A 473 -0.65 -10.25 -31.11
C GLU A 473 0.58 -9.48 -30.58
N PRO A 474 1.69 -9.39 -31.34
CA PRO A 474 2.97 -8.89 -30.83
C PRO A 474 2.95 -7.43 -30.36
N TYR A 475 2.02 -6.62 -30.83
CA TYR A 475 1.86 -5.22 -30.41
C TYR A 475 0.90 -5.02 -29.22
N LYS A 476 0.17 -6.06 -28.80
CA LYS A 476 -0.77 -6.01 -27.66
C LYS A 476 -0.11 -6.16 -26.29
N ALA A 477 1.13 -6.65 -26.22
CA ALA A 477 1.86 -6.82 -24.95
C ALA A 477 1.92 -5.54 -24.10
N PHE A 478 2.27 -4.39 -24.69
CA PHE A 478 2.36 -3.11 -23.98
C PHE A 478 1.01 -2.56 -23.47
N PRO A 479 -0.04 -2.39 -24.30
CA PRO A 479 -1.30 -1.82 -23.83
C PRO A 479 -2.02 -2.70 -22.80
N TYR A 480 -2.05 -4.03 -23.00
CA TYR A 480 -2.67 -4.93 -22.03
C TYR A 480 -1.81 -5.11 -20.77
N GLY A 481 -0.47 -5.08 -20.88
CA GLY A 481 0.42 -5.05 -19.72
C GLY A 481 0.30 -3.77 -18.88
N CYS A 482 0.06 -2.62 -19.52
CA CYS A 482 -0.24 -1.36 -18.85
C CYS A 482 -1.58 -1.43 -18.08
N ALA A 483 -2.64 -1.94 -18.72
CA ALA A 483 -3.93 -2.16 -18.07
C ALA A 483 -3.83 -3.18 -16.91
N LEU A 484 -2.99 -4.22 -17.06
CA LEU A 484 -2.73 -5.23 -16.04
C LEU A 484 -2.05 -4.63 -14.79
N LEU A 485 -1.02 -3.79 -14.97
CA LEU A 485 -0.39 -3.05 -13.87
C LEU A 485 -1.41 -2.15 -13.15
N VAL A 486 -2.15 -1.34 -13.90
CA VAL A 486 -3.10 -0.38 -13.33
C VAL A 486 -4.20 -1.12 -12.55
N THR A 487 -4.74 -2.21 -13.09
CA THR A 487 -5.74 -3.03 -12.42
C THR A 487 -5.17 -3.75 -11.19
N GLY A 488 -3.95 -4.28 -11.28
CA GLY A 488 -3.26 -4.91 -10.15
C GLY A 488 -3.05 -3.96 -8.97
N CYS A 489 -2.66 -2.71 -9.25
CA CYS A 489 -2.57 -1.66 -8.23
C CYS A 489 -3.94 -1.38 -7.57
N HIS A 490 -5.03 -1.29 -8.35
CA HIS A 490 -6.37 -1.10 -7.79
C HIS A 490 -6.90 -2.30 -7.03
N CYS A 491 -6.59 -3.52 -7.46
CA CYS A 491 -6.92 -4.75 -6.74
C CYS A 491 -6.22 -4.79 -5.37
N ALA A 492 -4.91 -4.55 -5.33
CA ALA A 492 -4.14 -4.46 -4.09
C ALA A 492 -4.64 -3.34 -3.17
N LEU A 493 -5.01 -2.18 -3.72
CA LEU A 493 -5.61 -1.08 -2.95
C LEU A 493 -7.01 -1.45 -2.42
N PHE A 494 -7.89 -2.00 -3.24
CA PHE A 494 -9.25 -2.42 -2.87
C PHE A 494 -9.21 -3.46 -1.74
N CYS A 495 -8.44 -4.53 -1.93
CA CYS A 495 -8.22 -5.57 -0.93
C CYS A 495 -7.67 -4.97 0.39
N SER A 496 -6.67 -4.07 0.29
CA SER A 496 -6.14 -3.36 1.46
C SER A 496 -7.19 -2.52 2.20
N ARG A 497 -8.13 -1.86 1.50
CA ARG A 497 -9.20 -1.07 2.15
C ARG A 497 -10.29 -1.95 2.74
N GLY A 498 -10.67 -3.04 2.08
CA GLY A 498 -11.64 -4.00 2.61
C GLY A 498 -11.16 -4.66 3.91
N ILE A 499 -9.89 -5.11 3.95
CA ILE A 499 -9.25 -5.64 5.16
C ILE A 499 -9.17 -4.59 6.28
N GLU A 500 -8.84 -3.33 5.94
CA GLU A 500 -8.80 -2.24 6.92
C GLU A 500 -10.20 -1.92 7.51
N LEU A 501 -11.24 -1.93 6.68
CA LEU A 501 -12.64 -1.74 7.11
C LEU A 501 -13.12 -2.89 7.99
N ALA A 502 -12.82 -4.14 7.63
CA ALA A 502 -13.11 -5.31 8.45
C ALA A 502 -12.42 -5.19 9.83
N ARG A 503 -11.09 -5.01 9.86
CA ARG A 503 -10.33 -4.87 11.12
C ARG A 503 -10.87 -3.76 12.03
N ARG A 504 -11.22 -2.60 11.47
CA ARG A 504 -11.79 -1.46 12.24
C ARG A 504 -13.15 -1.79 12.83
N THR A 505 -14.04 -2.38 12.04
CA THR A 505 -15.40 -2.70 12.48
C THR A 505 -15.42 -3.87 13.47
N TYR A 506 -14.52 -4.85 13.33
CA TYR A 506 -14.24 -5.86 14.36
C TYR A 506 -13.81 -5.23 15.70
N ASN A 507 -12.92 -4.25 15.65
CA ASN A 507 -12.49 -3.47 16.81
C ASN A 507 -13.54 -2.48 17.36
N GLY A 508 -14.77 -2.44 16.79
CA GLY A 508 -15.84 -1.53 17.20
C GLY A 508 -15.67 -0.07 16.74
N GLU A 509 -14.74 0.21 15.83
CA GLU A 509 -14.53 1.54 15.26
C GLU A 509 -15.45 1.81 14.04
N LEU A 510 -16.01 3.02 13.98
CA LEU A 510 -16.80 3.51 12.84
C LEU A 510 -15.89 3.95 11.68
N VAL A 511 -16.47 4.14 10.48
CA VAL A 511 -15.68 4.42 9.26
C VAL A 511 -15.36 5.91 9.17
N ASP A 512 -14.10 6.26 9.40
CA ASP A 512 -13.59 7.64 9.50
C ASP A 512 -13.90 8.56 8.29
N ALA A 513 -14.25 8.04 7.12
CA ALA A 513 -14.66 8.85 5.97
C ALA A 513 -15.90 9.72 6.27
N PHE A 514 -16.86 9.22 7.04
CA PHE A 514 -18.06 9.98 7.42
C PHE A 514 -17.79 10.99 8.54
N ARG A 515 -16.65 10.90 9.23
CA ARG A 515 -16.25 11.78 10.34
C ARG A 515 -16.04 13.23 9.87
N PHE A 516 -15.66 13.42 8.60
CA PHE A 516 -15.58 14.74 7.94
C PHE A 516 -16.92 15.48 7.88
N ILE A 517 -18.04 14.75 7.78
CA ILE A 517 -19.41 15.30 7.74
C ILE A 517 -19.92 15.62 9.17
N GLY A 518 -19.08 15.41 10.20
CA GLY A 518 -19.32 15.79 11.59
C GLY A 518 -19.98 14.70 12.45
N PRO A 519 -20.18 14.97 13.75
CA PRO A 519 -20.62 13.95 14.71
C PRO A 519 -22.03 13.41 14.44
N ARG A 520 -22.89 14.17 13.74
CA ARG A 520 -24.20 13.68 13.30
C ARG A 520 -24.08 12.59 12.23
N ALA A 521 -23.07 12.64 11.37
CA ALA A 521 -22.86 11.60 10.36
C ALA A 521 -22.36 10.29 10.97
N LEU A 522 -21.56 10.32 12.04
CA LEU A 522 -21.23 9.12 12.83
C LEU A 522 -22.47 8.50 13.49
N LEU A 523 -23.40 9.32 14.01
CA LEU A 523 -24.67 8.83 14.53
C LEU A 523 -25.52 8.16 13.43
N MET A 524 -25.64 8.82 12.27
CA MET A 524 -26.33 8.26 11.11
C MET A 524 -25.67 6.96 10.62
N GLN A 525 -24.34 6.85 10.65
CA GLN A 525 -23.65 5.60 10.32
C GLN A 525 -23.98 4.49 11.32
N ALA A 526 -23.90 4.75 12.63
CA ALA A 526 -24.22 3.76 13.65
C ALA A 526 -25.68 3.26 13.53
N LEU A 527 -26.62 4.18 13.28
CA LEU A 527 -28.02 3.86 13.00
C LEU A 527 -28.18 3.07 11.70
N ALA A 528 -27.46 3.44 10.63
CA ALA A 528 -27.50 2.74 9.35
C ALA A 528 -26.96 1.30 9.44
N CYS A 529 -25.90 1.05 10.22
CA CYS A 529 -25.39 -0.31 10.46
C CYS A 529 -26.43 -1.18 11.18
N VAL A 530 -27.10 -0.64 12.21
CA VAL A 530 -28.17 -1.36 12.92
C VAL A 530 -29.39 -1.58 12.01
N ALA A 531 -29.80 -0.58 11.24
CA ALA A 531 -30.92 -0.67 10.30
C ALA A 531 -30.64 -1.67 9.15
N ALA A 532 -29.39 -1.74 8.65
CA ALA A 532 -28.98 -2.71 7.64
C ALA A 532 -29.12 -4.15 8.16
N LEU A 533 -28.75 -4.42 9.42
CA LEU A 533 -28.88 -5.75 10.02
C LEU A 533 -30.34 -6.14 10.25
N ILE A 534 -31.19 -5.19 10.65
CA ILE A 534 -32.65 -5.41 10.70
C ILE A 534 -33.18 -5.72 9.30
N ALA A 535 -32.73 -5.03 8.26
CA ALA A 535 -33.11 -5.31 6.88
C ALA A 535 -32.63 -6.69 6.40
N PHE A 536 -31.38 -7.09 6.68
CA PHE A 536 -30.87 -8.43 6.35
C PHE A 536 -31.66 -9.54 7.09
N PHE A 537 -32.01 -9.33 8.36
CA PHE A 537 -32.88 -10.25 9.11
C PHE A 537 -34.31 -10.33 8.55
N VAL A 538 -34.89 -9.20 8.11
CA VAL A 538 -36.19 -9.20 7.41
C VAL A 538 -36.10 -9.94 6.07
N VAL A 539 -35.02 -9.76 5.30
CA VAL A 539 -34.77 -10.51 4.05
C VAL A 539 -34.66 -12.01 4.34
N PHE A 540 -33.92 -12.42 5.38
CA PHE A 540 -33.87 -13.80 5.85
C PHE A 540 -35.28 -14.34 6.13
N CYS A 541 -36.08 -13.65 6.97
CA CYS A 541 -37.43 -14.10 7.32
C CYS A 541 -38.38 -14.20 6.12
N VAL A 542 -38.36 -13.22 5.21
CA VAL A 542 -39.22 -13.20 4.01
C VAL A 542 -38.85 -14.30 3.02
N MET A 543 -37.56 -14.57 2.82
CA MET A 543 -37.13 -15.63 1.89
C MET A 543 -37.26 -17.03 2.51
N ALA A 544 -36.96 -17.19 3.80
CA ALA A 544 -37.15 -18.46 4.52
C ALA A 544 -38.61 -18.89 4.65
N SER A 545 -39.56 -17.95 4.64
CA SER A 545 -41.00 -18.23 4.64
C SER A 545 -41.61 -18.45 3.25
N ARG A 546 -40.88 -18.13 2.17
CA ARG A 546 -41.33 -18.33 0.77
C ARG A 546 -40.73 -19.56 0.10
N TYR A 547 -39.49 -19.90 0.45
CA TYR A 547 -38.74 -20.99 -0.18
C TYR A 547 -38.29 -21.98 0.89
N ASP A 548 -37.12 -21.77 1.49
CA ASP A 548 -36.56 -22.60 2.55
C ASP A 548 -35.52 -21.82 3.37
N VAL A 549 -35.07 -22.39 4.48
CA VAL A 549 -34.10 -21.75 5.39
C VAL A 549 -32.74 -21.51 4.71
N VAL A 550 -32.29 -22.38 3.80
CA VAL A 550 -31.02 -22.22 3.08
C VAL A 550 -31.09 -21.03 2.11
N SER A 551 -32.17 -20.92 1.33
CA SER A 551 -32.44 -19.73 0.51
C SER A 551 -32.49 -18.46 1.37
N GLY A 552 -33.16 -18.53 2.53
CA GLY A 552 -33.18 -17.45 3.52
C GLY A 552 -31.79 -16.95 3.91
N ILE A 553 -30.89 -17.88 4.24
CA ILE A 553 -29.48 -17.58 4.55
C ILE A 553 -28.78 -16.97 3.33
N GLN A 554 -28.93 -17.57 2.14
CA GLN A 554 -28.26 -17.10 0.92
C GLN A 554 -28.67 -15.67 0.53
N TYR A 555 -29.96 -15.34 0.49
CA TYR A 555 -30.40 -13.97 0.17
C TYR A 555 -29.94 -12.94 1.23
N SER A 556 -29.96 -13.30 2.52
CA SER A 556 -29.47 -12.42 3.59
C SER A 556 -27.96 -12.23 3.55
N MET A 557 -27.20 -13.28 3.20
CA MET A 557 -25.74 -13.22 3.06
C MET A 557 -25.33 -12.40 1.83
N ALA A 558 -25.99 -12.64 0.69
CA ALA A 558 -25.74 -11.93 -0.56
C ALA A 558 -26.01 -10.43 -0.44
N THR A 559 -27.18 -10.04 0.10
CA THR A 559 -27.49 -8.62 0.34
C THR A 559 -26.47 -7.95 1.27
N GLY A 560 -26.04 -8.65 2.32
CA GLY A 560 -24.98 -8.18 3.23
C GLY A 560 -23.64 -7.92 2.55
N TRP A 561 -23.09 -8.91 1.83
CA TRP A 561 -21.76 -8.75 1.21
C TRP A 561 -21.78 -7.83 -0.02
N ILE A 562 -22.86 -7.79 -0.81
CA ILE A 562 -23.00 -6.85 -1.94
C ILE A 562 -23.01 -5.40 -1.42
N VAL A 563 -23.78 -5.11 -0.36
CA VAL A 563 -23.76 -3.79 0.29
C VAL A 563 -22.36 -3.44 0.83
N ALA A 564 -21.65 -4.41 1.41
CA ALA A 564 -20.28 -4.21 1.85
C ALA A 564 -19.32 -3.88 0.69
N VAL A 565 -19.43 -4.54 -0.47
CA VAL A 565 -18.64 -4.22 -1.68
C VAL A 565 -18.91 -2.78 -2.15
N CYS A 566 -20.17 -2.34 -2.22
CA CYS A 566 -20.51 -0.97 -2.56
C CYS A 566 -19.89 0.04 -1.58
N ILE A 567 -19.87 -0.26 -0.27
CA ILE A 567 -19.23 0.58 0.74
C ILE A 567 -17.69 0.59 0.60
N ILE A 568 -17.05 -0.54 0.29
CA ILE A 568 -15.59 -0.59 0.04
C ILE A 568 -15.23 0.23 -1.21
N LEU A 569 -16.02 0.13 -2.30
CA LEU A 569 -15.83 0.94 -3.51
C LEU A 569 -15.99 2.44 -3.23
N LEU A 570 -17.07 2.84 -2.55
CA LEU A 570 -17.31 4.23 -2.17
C LEU A 570 -16.18 4.76 -1.26
N TYR A 571 -15.74 3.96 -0.29
CA TYR A 571 -14.64 4.31 0.60
C TYR A 571 -13.31 4.44 -0.16
N HIS A 572 -12.99 3.49 -1.05
CA HIS A 572 -11.80 3.52 -1.90
C HIS A 572 -11.76 4.78 -2.78
N PHE A 573 -12.89 5.17 -3.38
CA PHE A 573 -13.03 6.40 -4.16
C PHE A 573 -12.85 7.66 -3.29
N LEU A 574 -13.63 7.81 -2.21
CA LEU A 574 -13.55 8.96 -1.29
C LEU A 574 -12.15 9.11 -0.66
N TYR A 575 -11.44 8.01 -0.45
CA TYR A 575 -10.08 7.99 0.07
C TYR A 575 -9.10 8.72 -0.88
N ALA A 576 -9.19 8.52 -2.19
CA ALA A 576 -8.35 9.21 -3.18
C ALA A 576 -8.60 10.72 -3.25
N PHE A 577 -9.75 11.21 -2.78
CA PHE A 577 -10.01 12.66 -2.62
C PHE A 577 -9.49 13.23 -1.29
N GLY A 578 -8.94 12.41 -0.41
CA GLY A 578 -8.33 12.84 0.86
C GLY A 578 -9.33 13.13 1.99
N VAL A 579 -10.56 12.60 1.90
CA VAL A 579 -11.67 12.92 2.81
C VAL A 579 -11.50 12.30 4.23
N THR A 580 -10.56 11.37 4.43
CA THR A 580 -10.35 10.68 5.71
C THR A 580 -9.41 11.42 6.66
N GLY A 581 -9.93 11.96 7.76
CA GLY A 581 -9.23 12.91 8.63
C GLY A 581 -8.29 12.36 9.73
N TYR A 582 -7.95 11.05 9.78
CA TYR A 582 -7.34 10.47 11.00
C TYR A 582 -6.03 9.65 10.89
N TYR A 583 -5.38 9.56 9.72
CA TYR A 583 -4.01 9.00 9.64
C TYR A 583 -2.94 10.11 9.66
N LYS A 584 -2.64 10.64 10.85
CA LYS A 584 -1.63 11.71 11.04
C LYS A 584 -0.23 11.23 11.46
N SER A 585 -0.12 10.15 12.25
CA SER A 585 1.04 9.97 13.16
C SER A 585 2.28 9.21 12.63
N LEU A 586 2.16 8.05 11.97
CA LEU A 586 3.29 7.09 11.93
C LEU A 586 3.89 6.69 10.56
N ARG A 587 3.16 6.74 9.45
CA ARG A 587 3.65 6.26 8.13
C ARG A 587 3.82 7.35 7.06
N LYS A 588 3.70 8.63 7.45
CA LYS A 588 3.74 9.78 6.54
C LYS A 588 5.16 10.18 6.06
N GLU A 589 6.18 9.94 6.87
CA GLU A 589 7.47 10.63 6.75
C GLU A 589 8.33 10.23 5.54
N THR A 590 8.05 9.11 4.87
CA THR A 590 8.93 8.55 3.83
C THR A 590 8.36 8.68 2.41
N ALA A 591 7.21 8.07 2.13
CA ALA A 591 6.61 8.05 0.79
C ALA A 591 6.24 9.45 0.24
N ALA A 592 5.94 10.40 1.12
CA ALA A 592 5.58 11.77 0.74
C ALA A 592 6.75 12.57 0.16
N VAL A 593 8.00 12.24 0.50
CA VAL A 593 9.18 13.03 0.14
C VAL A 593 9.56 12.87 -1.33
N ALA A 594 9.35 11.68 -1.92
CA ALA A 594 9.67 11.42 -3.32
C ALA A 594 8.89 12.32 -4.30
N THR A 595 7.59 12.54 -4.05
CA THR A 595 6.77 13.48 -4.83
C THR A 595 7.11 14.94 -4.51
N LEU A 596 7.64 15.22 -3.32
CA LEU A 596 8.13 16.55 -2.93
C LEU A 596 9.41 16.91 -3.71
N TYR A 597 10.34 15.96 -3.92
CA TYR A 597 11.51 16.15 -4.79
C TYR A 597 11.18 16.26 -6.29
N PHE A 598 10.07 15.65 -6.74
CA PHE A 598 9.61 15.78 -8.12
C PHE A 598 9.15 17.21 -8.42
N PHE A 599 8.24 17.76 -7.60
CA PHE A 599 7.63 19.08 -7.84
C PHE A 599 8.38 20.27 -7.24
N LEU A 600 9.11 20.12 -6.14
CA LEU A 600 9.80 21.20 -5.43
C LEU A 600 11.32 21.02 -5.48
N ASP A 601 12.07 22.11 -5.38
CA ASP A 601 13.54 22.12 -5.47
C ASP A 601 14.25 21.85 -4.12
N VAL A 602 13.68 20.95 -3.32
CA VAL A 602 14.15 20.59 -1.98
C VAL A 602 15.41 19.72 -2.03
N ASP A 603 16.33 19.92 -1.08
CA ASP A 603 17.59 19.20 -1.00
C ASP A 603 17.42 17.76 -0.48
N MET A 604 17.88 16.78 -1.27
CA MET A 604 17.81 15.37 -0.89
C MET A 604 18.81 15.08 0.23
N ASP A 605 18.30 14.66 1.39
CA ASP A 605 19.10 14.67 2.62
C ASP A 605 20.30 13.71 2.56
N ALA A 606 21.48 14.22 2.91
CA ALA A 606 22.74 13.51 2.74
C ALA A 606 22.80 12.20 3.55
N ASN A 607 22.12 12.14 4.69
CA ASN A 607 22.08 10.94 5.55
C ASN A 607 21.33 9.74 4.92
N GLN A 608 20.66 9.90 3.76
CA GLN A 608 20.21 8.73 3.00
C GLN A 608 21.37 7.93 2.37
N THR A 609 22.59 8.47 2.29
CA THR A 609 23.77 7.68 1.88
C THR A 609 24.37 6.89 3.04
N THR A 610 24.22 7.33 4.29
CA THR A 610 24.73 6.61 5.47
C THR A 610 23.78 5.52 5.98
N MET A 611 22.47 5.61 5.68
CA MET A 611 21.56 4.45 5.83
C MET A 611 21.62 3.45 4.65
N ARG A 612 22.65 3.50 3.79
CA ARG A 612 22.94 2.43 2.80
C ARG A 612 23.47 1.12 3.41
N GLY A 613 23.36 0.95 4.74
CA GLY A 613 23.27 -0.37 5.37
C GLY A 613 21.93 -1.05 5.06
N THR A 614 21.54 -1.11 3.78
CA THR A 614 20.42 -1.96 3.31
C THR A 614 20.76 -3.39 3.70
N ALA A 615 19.83 -4.08 4.37
CA ALA A 615 20.08 -5.42 4.89
C ALA A 615 20.50 -6.34 3.74
N THR A 616 21.76 -6.79 3.76
CA THR A 616 22.34 -7.59 2.67
C THR A 616 21.50 -8.84 2.40
N ILE A 617 20.95 -9.43 3.46
CA ILE A 617 20.01 -10.56 3.44
C ILE A 617 18.79 -10.27 2.56
N GLU A 618 18.13 -9.11 2.66
CA GLU A 618 16.93 -8.79 1.87
C GLU A 618 17.25 -8.73 0.37
N VAL A 619 18.33 -8.05 0.01
CA VAL A 619 18.80 -7.95 -1.38
C VAL A 619 19.25 -9.31 -1.91
N THR A 620 20.04 -10.06 -1.14
CA THR A 620 20.49 -11.41 -1.50
C THR A 620 19.32 -12.37 -1.70
N MET A 621 18.29 -12.33 -0.85
CA MET A 621 17.07 -13.14 -1.01
C MET A 621 16.34 -12.79 -2.31
N ALA A 622 16.13 -11.49 -2.59
CA ALA A 622 15.51 -11.05 -3.85
C ALA A 622 16.33 -11.48 -5.09
N SER A 623 17.66 -11.34 -5.04
CA SER A 623 18.56 -11.76 -6.12
C SER A 623 18.58 -13.28 -6.33
N ILE A 624 18.54 -14.09 -5.27
CA ILE A 624 18.45 -15.56 -5.38
C ILE A 624 17.14 -15.96 -6.08
N VAL A 625 16.01 -15.37 -5.70
CA VAL A 625 14.70 -15.66 -6.33
C VAL A 625 14.67 -15.17 -7.78
N ALA A 626 15.32 -14.05 -8.12
CA ALA A 626 15.47 -13.58 -9.49
C ALA A 626 16.34 -14.51 -10.35
N MET A 627 17.47 -14.99 -9.82
CA MET A 627 18.31 -15.99 -10.50
C MET A 627 17.57 -17.32 -10.70
N ALA A 628 16.75 -17.74 -9.73
CA ALA A 628 15.90 -18.92 -9.87
C ALA A 628 14.82 -18.74 -10.95
N ALA A 629 14.17 -17.58 -11.00
CA ALA A 629 13.18 -17.26 -12.04
C ALA A 629 13.79 -17.28 -13.44
N PHE A 630 15.00 -16.74 -13.61
CA PHE A 630 15.73 -16.80 -14.87
C PHE A 630 16.14 -18.23 -15.23
N ALA A 631 16.70 -19.00 -14.28
CA ALA A 631 17.12 -20.37 -14.50
C ALA A 631 15.94 -21.28 -14.92
N PHE A 632 14.82 -21.23 -14.19
CA PHE A 632 13.63 -22.01 -14.53
C PHE A 632 13.04 -21.60 -15.89
N GLY A 633 13.00 -20.30 -16.22
CA GLY A 633 12.42 -19.87 -17.50
C GLY A 633 13.29 -20.30 -18.68
N LEU A 634 14.61 -20.27 -18.52
CA LEU A 634 15.56 -20.81 -19.49
C LEU A 634 15.43 -22.33 -19.63
N SER A 635 15.29 -23.08 -18.53
CA SER A 635 15.03 -24.52 -18.58
C SER A 635 13.73 -24.84 -19.31
N TYR A 636 12.65 -24.09 -19.10
CA TYR A 636 11.40 -24.27 -19.84
C TYR A 636 11.55 -24.01 -21.35
N VAL A 637 12.27 -22.95 -21.74
CA VAL A 637 12.49 -22.62 -23.17
C VAL A 637 13.37 -23.67 -23.88
N LEU A 638 14.17 -24.44 -23.14
CA LEU A 638 15.03 -25.52 -23.68
C LEU A 638 14.36 -26.91 -23.68
N ASP A 639 13.59 -27.24 -22.65
CA ASP A 639 13.07 -28.60 -22.38
C ASP A 639 11.54 -28.72 -22.56
N GLY A 640 10.80 -27.60 -22.54
CA GLY A 640 9.34 -27.56 -22.65
C GLY A 640 8.56 -28.08 -21.43
N SER A 641 9.24 -28.59 -20.39
CA SER A 641 8.58 -29.19 -19.22
C SER A 641 7.79 -28.17 -18.39
N ILE A 642 6.50 -28.48 -18.19
CA ILE A 642 5.52 -27.61 -17.51
C ILE A 642 5.92 -27.20 -16.09
N PHE A 643 6.71 -28.04 -15.40
CA PHE A 643 7.21 -27.77 -14.06
C PHE A 643 8.05 -26.49 -14.03
N PHE A 644 8.94 -26.32 -15.03
CA PHE A 644 9.78 -25.15 -15.13
C PHE A 644 8.97 -23.88 -15.45
N LEU A 645 7.91 -23.97 -16.27
CA LEU A 645 6.99 -22.84 -16.49
C LEU A 645 6.30 -22.41 -15.18
N CYS A 646 5.74 -23.37 -14.44
CA CYS A 646 5.07 -23.11 -13.15
C CYS A 646 6.02 -22.50 -12.11
N ALA A 647 7.26 -23.01 -12.03
CA ALA A 647 8.30 -22.49 -11.14
C ALA A 647 8.73 -21.07 -11.54
N THR A 648 8.86 -20.78 -12.83
CA THR A 648 9.19 -19.45 -13.37
C THR A 648 8.13 -18.42 -13.02
N VAL A 649 6.85 -18.75 -13.26
CA VAL A 649 5.73 -17.86 -12.96
C VAL A 649 5.68 -17.57 -11.46
N THR A 650 5.77 -18.62 -10.62
CA THR A 650 5.79 -18.51 -9.15
C THR A 650 6.92 -17.62 -8.65
N THR A 651 8.16 -17.90 -9.06
CA THR A 651 9.33 -17.14 -8.61
C THR A 651 9.29 -15.69 -9.09
N THR A 652 8.82 -15.42 -10.32
CA THR A 652 8.72 -14.05 -10.84
C THR A 652 7.77 -13.18 -10.01
N PHE A 653 6.60 -13.70 -9.63
CA PHE A 653 5.67 -12.97 -8.75
C PHE A 653 6.17 -12.86 -7.30
N LEU A 654 6.97 -13.82 -6.83
CA LEU A 654 7.65 -13.71 -5.53
C LEU A 654 8.69 -12.58 -5.50
N ILE A 655 9.41 -12.28 -6.58
CA ILE A 655 10.32 -11.11 -6.65
C ILE A 655 9.53 -9.83 -6.38
N GLY A 656 8.44 -9.61 -7.12
CA GLY A 656 7.59 -8.43 -6.97
C GLY A 656 7.01 -8.32 -5.55
N LEU A 657 6.58 -9.44 -4.96
CA LEU A 657 6.10 -9.48 -3.59
C LEU A 657 7.21 -9.15 -2.57
N PHE A 658 8.39 -9.76 -2.68
CA PHE A 658 9.52 -9.50 -1.78
C PHE A 658 9.99 -8.05 -1.86
N VAL A 659 10.11 -7.48 -3.06
CA VAL A 659 10.43 -6.05 -3.23
C VAL A 659 9.39 -5.19 -2.53
N VAL A 660 8.08 -5.40 -2.76
CA VAL A 660 7.05 -4.61 -2.08
C VAL A 660 7.07 -4.84 -0.56
N LEU A 661 7.39 -6.04 -0.05
CA LEU A 661 7.47 -6.30 1.39
C LEU A 661 8.68 -5.61 2.04
N PHE A 662 9.89 -5.72 1.49
CA PHE A 662 11.10 -5.08 2.04
C PHE A 662 11.01 -3.55 2.01
N LEU A 663 10.43 -2.98 0.95
CA LEU A 663 10.15 -1.55 0.88
C LEU A 663 9.04 -1.09 1.84
N ASN A 664 8.23 -2.02 2.37
CA ASN A 664 7.24 -1.75 3.42
C ASN A 664 7.78 -1.92 4.85
N THR A 665 8.89 -2.64 5.04
CA THR A 665 9.59 -2.82 6.35
C THR A 665 10.71 -1.79 6.58
N GLY A 666 11.39 -1.34 5.52
CA GLY A 666 12.48 -0.37 5.61
C GLY A 666 12.05 1.06 5.98
N ARG A 667 13.03 1.88 6.43
CA ARG A 667 12.91 3.35 6.51
C ARG A 667 12.96 3.92 5.08
N ALA A 668 11.83 3.83 4.37
CA ALA A 668 11.77 3.95 2.91
C ALA A 668 12.47 5.19 2.32
N SER A 669 13.26 4.96 1.26
CA SER A 669 14.06 5.98 0.55
C SER A 669 13.29 6.57 -0.64
N SER A 670 13.77 7.69 -1.20
CA SER A 670 13.15 8.28 -2.40
C SER A 670 13.31 7.43 -3.66
N THR A 671 14.20 6.43 -3.63
CA THR A 671 14.46 5.49 -4.74
C THR A 671 13.58 4.24 -4.76
N ASP A 672 12.80 3.99 -3.71
CA ASP A 672 12.07 2.73 -3.50
C ASP A 672 10.96 2.51 -4.54
N GLY A 673 10.24 3.58 -4.91
CA GLY A 673 9.24 3.52 -5.98
C GLY A 673 9.84 3.16 -7.34
N LEU A 674 11.07 3.60 -7.62
CA LEU A 674 11.77 3.28 -8.88
C LEU A 674 12.20 1.81 -8.92
N LEU A 675 12.69 1.27 -7.80
CA LEU A 675 13.02 -0.16 -7.65
C LEU A 675 11.77 -1.05 -7.78
N THR A 676 10.62 -0.59 -7.29
CA THR A 676 9.32 -1.28 -7.47
C THR A 676 8.93 -1.34 -8.95
N VAL A 677 9.10 -0.24 -9.69
CA VAL A 677 8.80 -0.19 -11.14
C VAL A 677 9.71 -1.12 -11.92
N VAL A 678 11.03 -1.12 -11.66
CA VAL A 678 11.98 -2.06 -12.29
C VAL A 678 11.58 -3.51 -12.04
N ALA A 679 11.38 -3.91 -10.78
CA ALA A 679 11.03 -5.30 -10.45
C ALA A 679 9.77 -5.78 -11.17
N PHE A 680 8.79 -4.90 -11.39
CA PHE A 680 7.61 -5.20 -12.21
C PHE A 680 7.93 -5.28 -13.72
N TYR A 681 8.66 -4.29 -14.27
CA TYR A 681 9.01 -4.25 -15.69
C TYR A 681 9.87 -5.44 -16.11
N SER A 682 10.94 -5.76 -15.36
CA SER A 682 11.78 -6.94 -15.62
C SER A 682 10.96 -8.23 -15.51
N GLY A 683 10.07 -8.34 -14.51
CA GLY A 683 9.21 -9.51 -14.30
C GLY A 683 8.20 -9.73 -15.44
N LEU A 684 7.45 -8.70 -15.83
CA LEU A 684 6.48 -8.78 -16.93
C LEU A 684 7.19 -9.00 -18.28
N THR A 685 8.38 -8.42 -18.47
CA THR A 685 9.26 -8.71 -19.62
C THR A 685 9.67 -10.18 -19.66
N TRP A 686 10.12 -10.75 -18.53
CA TRP A 686 10.54 -12.14 -18.47
C TRP A 686 9.41 -13.12 -18.77
N LEU A 687 8.22 -12.92 -18.17
CA LEU A 687 7.04 -13.72 -18.49
C LEU A 687 6.64 -13.59 -19.96
N THR A 688 6.75 -12.39 -20.54
CA THR A 688 6.45 -12.17 -21.96
C THR A 688 7.42 -12.92 -22.88
N ILE A 689 8.71 -12.98 -22.55
CA ILE A 689 9.70 -13.82 -23.27
C ILE A 689 9.31 -15.30 -23.15
N VAL A 690 9.07 -15.78 -21.94
CA VAL A 690 8.78 -17.19 -21.65
C VAL A 690 7.51 -17.69 -22.36
N PHE A 691 6.41 -16.92 -22.34
CA PHE A 691 5.17 -17.30 -23.02
C PHE A 691 5.24 -17.11 -24.55
N THR A 692 5.81 -16.00 -25.04
CA THR A 692 5.86 -15.72 -26.49
C THR A 692 6.74 -16.73 -27.23
N THR A 693 7.90 -17.08 -26.65
CA THR A 693 8.85 -17.98 -27.31
C THR A 693 8.35 -19.42 -27.37
N ALA A 694 7.58 -19.88 -26.38
CA ALA A 694 6.93 -21.18 -26.40
C ALA A 694 5.69 -21.24 -27.32
N ALA A 695 4.91 -20.15 -27.43
CA ALA A 695 3.70 -20.11 -28.25
C ALA A 695 3.97 -19.85 -29.75
N HIS A 696 4.92 -18.96 -30.07
CA HIS A 696 5.12 -18.43 -31.44
C HIS A 696 6.58 -18.47 -31.93
N GLY A 697 7.52 -18.90 -31.08
CA GLY A 697 8.95 -18.91 -31.40
C GLY A 697 9.57 -17.51 -31.51
N TRP A 698 10.76 -17.45 -32.11
CA TRP A 698 11.58 -16.23 -32.21
C TRP A 698 11.51 -15.53 -33.58
N GLN A 699 10.72 -16.04 -34.54
CA GLN A 699 10.76 -15.57 -35.93
C GLN A 699 9.67 -14.52 -36.24
N GLY A 700 9.91 -13.74 -37.31
CA GLY A 700 8.96 -12.77 -37.83
C GLY A 700 8.56 -11.67 -36.83
N ARG A 701 7.27 -11.28 -36.86
CA ARG A 701 6.74 -10.12 -36.11
C ARG A 701 6.82 -10.29 -34.59
N TRP A 702 6.83 -11.53 -34.09
CA TRP A 702 6.98 -11.84 -32.67
C TRP A 702 8.40 -11.54 -32.19
N GLY A 703 9.42 -12.03 -32.89
CA GLY A 703 10.82 -11.73 -32.59
C GLY A 703 11.14 -10.22 -32.61
N THR A 704 10.59 -9.48 -33.57
CA THR A 704 10.80 -8.01 -33.63
C THR A 704 10.18 -7.25 -32.47
N SER A 705 8.99 -7.64 -32.00
CA SER A 705 8.39 -7.00 -30.82
C SER A 705 9.11 -7.40 -29.54
N LEU A 706 9.50 -8.68 -29.41
CA LEU A 706 10.25 -9.16 -28.26
C LEU A 706 11.60 -8.45 -28.11
N GLY A 707 12.31 -8.21 -29.22
CA GLY A 707 13.54 -7.42 -29.23
C GLY A 707 13.33 -5.96 -28.82
N ALA A 708 12.24 -5.32 -29.26
CA ALA A 708 11.89 -3.96 -28.84
C ALA A 708 11.52 -3.87 -27.35
N LEU A 709 10.79 -4.86 -26.83
CA LEU A 709 10.40 -4.95 -25.42
C LEU A 709 11.62 -5.22 -24.52
N LEU A 710 12.50 -6.14 -24.91
CA LEU A 710 13.78 -6.40 -24.24
C LEU A 710 14.65 -5.12 -24.20
N ALA A 711 14.76 -4.40 -25.33
CA ALA A 711 15.54 -3.17 -25.38
C ALA A 711 14.96 -2.06 -24.49
N LEU A 712 13.63 -1.88 -24.47
CA LEU A 712 12.98 -0.86 -23.63
C LEU A 712 13.10 -1.18 -22.14
N ALA A 713 12.93 -2.45 -21.76
CA ALA A 713 13.15 -2.92 -20.40
C ALA A 713 14.62 -2.73 -19.99
N LEU A 714 15.58 -3.23 -20.78
CA LEU A 714 17.00 -3.14 -20.47
C LEU A 714 17.50 -1.69 -20.35
N VAL A 715 17.05 -0.77 -21.20
CA VAL A 715 17.37 0.67 -21.07
C VAL A 715 16.76 1.26 -19.79
N THR A 716 15.51 0.90 -19.45
CA THR A 716 14.85 1.44 -18.25
C THR A 716 15.50 0.89 -16.98
N ASP A 717 15.69 -0.42 -16.90
CA ASP A 717 16.27 -1.12 -15.77
C ASP A 717 17.73 -0.69 -15.55
N THR A 718 18.55 -0.61 -16.60
CA THR A 718 19.94 -0.12 -16.46
C THR A 718 19.99 1.33 -15.99
N VAL A 719 19.18 2.25 -16.53
CA VAL A 719 19.20 3.66 -16.09
C VAL A 719 18.68 3.82 -14.65
N VAL A 720 17.65 3.07 -14.24
CA VAL A 720 17.20 3.08 -12.84
C VAL A 720 18.27 2.50 -11.92
N LEU A 721 18.83 1.33 -12.23
CA LEU A 721 19.85 0.67 -11.39
C LEU A 721 21.13 1.52 -11.28
N LEU A 722 21.55 2.15 -12.39
CA LEU A 722 22.63 3.13 -12.41
C LEU A 722 22.36 4.27 -11.42
N TYR A 723 21.14 4.83 -11.44
CA TYR A 723 20.72 5.90 -10.55
C TYR A 723 20.58 5.47 -9.06
N THR A 724 20.06 4.27 -8.78
CA THR A 724 19.83 3.80 -7.41
C THR A 724 21.12 3.41 -6.71
N PHE A 725 22.09 2.83 -7.43
CA PHE A 725 23.32 2.30 -6.84
C PHE A 725 24.51 3.28 -6.88
N LEU A 726 24.76 4.02 -7.96
CA LEU A 726 25.94 4.91 -8.01
C LEU A 726 25.79 6.14 -7.10
N PRO A 727 26.79 6.47 -6.26
CA PRO A 727 26.74 7.61 -5.36
C PRO A 727 27.05 8.92 -6.10
N VAL A 728 26.04 9.50 -6.74
CA VAL A 728 26.14 10.81 -7.40
C VAL A 728 26.36 11.92 -6.36
N LYS A 729 27.62 12.36 -6.20
CA LYS A 729 28.02 13.39 -5.22
C LYS A 729 27.39 14.77 -5.47
N ASN A 730 27.14 15.14 -6.72
CA ASN A 730 26.52 16.42 -7.08
C ASN A 730 25.00 16.36 -6.84
N ARG A 731 24.51 17.09 -5.83
CA ARG A 731 23.08 17.14 -5.45
C ARG A 731 22.18 17.61 -6.59
N VAL A 732 22.61 18.62 -7.34
CA VAL A 732 21.85 19.19 -8.48
C VAL A 732 21.72 18.16 -9.60
N ALA A 733 22.81 17.49 -9.97
CA ALA A 733 22.78 16.42 -10.96
C ALA A 733 21.89 15.24 -10.52
N ARG A 734 21.97 14.85 -9.23
CA ARG A 734 21.13 13.78 -8.65
C ARG A 734 19.64 14.14 -8.64
N ARG A 735 19.29 15.43 -8.46
CA ARG A 735 17.91 15.96 -8.55
C ARG A 735 17.39 15.95 -9.99
N TRP A 736 18.19 16.42 -10.96
CA TRP A 736 17.79 16.42 -12.37
C TRP A 736 17.66 15.01 -12.95
N MET A 737 18.56 14.08 -12.61
CA MET A 737 18.41 12.67 -13.00
C MET A 737 17.15 12.02 -12.39
N PHE A 738 16.79 12.34 -11.14
CA PHE A 738 15.54 11.86 -10.54
C PHE A 738 14.30 12.32 -11.34
N ARG A 739 14.25 13.62 -11.69
CA ARG A 739 13.15 14.19 -12.47
C ARG A 739 13.11 13.61 -13.89
N ALA A 740 14.26 13.50 -14.56
CA ALA A 740 14.36 12.91 -15.90
C ALA A 740 13.91 11.45 -15.92
N LEU A 741 14.28 10.66 -14.90
CA LEU A 741 13.92 9.25 -14.78
C LEU A 741 12.42 9.04 -14.52
N TRP A 742 11.79 9.87 -13.69
CA TRP A 742 10.34 9.87 -13.53
C TRP A 742 9.61 10.36 -14.79
N MET A 743 10.13 11.38 -15.48
CA MET A 743 9.57 11.83 -16.76
C MET A 743 9.69 10.77 -17.86
N TRP A 744 10.74 9.95 -17.87
CA TRP A 744 10.90 8.79 -18.75
C TRP A 744 9.82 7.73 -18.48
N ILE A 745 9.59 7.35 -17.22
CA ILE A 745 8.53 6.40 -16.83
C ILE A 745 7.13 6.95 -17.17
N ILE A 746 6.89 8.25 -16.93
CA ILE A 746 5.62 8.91 -17.29
C ILE A 746 5.43 8.93 -18.81
N ALA A 747 6.48 9.21 -19.60
CA ALA A 747 6.43 9.19 -21.06
C ALA A 747 6.13 7.79 -21.61
N GLN A 748 6.73 6.73 -21.04
CA GLN A 748 6.38 5.35 -21.38
C GLN A 748 4.93 5.02 -21.06
N PHE A 749 4.44 5.39 -19.86
CA PHE A 749 3.04 5.19 -19.48
C PHE A 749 2.08 5.87 -20.45
N ILE A 750 2.35 7.13 -20.84
CA ILE A 750 1.56 7.87 -21.83
C ILE A 750 1.64 7.21 -23.22
N ALA A 751 2.79 6.70 -23.64
CA ALA A 751 2.94 5.99 -24.91
C ALA A 751 2.16 4.66 -24.92
N PHE A 752 2.24 3.86 -23.87
CA PHE A 752 1.47 2.61 -23.74
C PHE A 752 -0.03 2.88 -23.65
N LEU A 753 -0.43 3.97 -23.01
CA LEU A 753 -1.82 4.44 -22.95
C LEU A 753 -2.33 4.85 -24.33
N ALA A 754 -1.53 5.59 -25.12
CA ALA A 754 -1.87 5.92 -26.51
C ALA A 754 -1.99 4.65 -27.39
N LEU A 755 -1.08 3.68 -27.22
CA LEU A 755 -1.18 2.37 -27.86
C LEU A 755 -2.43 1.58 -27.41
N ALA A 756 -2.90 1.78 -26.17
CA ALA A 756 -4.15 1.18 -25.70
C ALA A 756 -5.34 1.78 -26.46
N PHE A 757 -5.43 3.11 -26.61
CA PHE A 757 -6.47 3.74 -27.44
C PHE A 757 -6.46 3.30 -28.91
N ILE A 758 -5.27 3.08 -29.48
CA ILE A 758 -5.11 2.58 -30.86
C ILE A 758 -5.54 1.09 -30.98
N SER A 759 -5.39 0.31 -29.91
CA SER A 759 -5.76 -1.12 -29.88
C SER A 759 -7.24 -1.33 -29.58
N ASP A 760 -7.78 -0.64 -28.58
CA ASP A 760 -9.20 -0.53 -28.24
C ASP A 760 -9.45 0.74 -27.39
N TYR A 761 -10.30 1.65 -27.88
CA TYR A 761 -10.65 2.88 -27.16
C TYR A 761 -11.29 2.61 -25.79
N ARG A 762 -12.00 1.49 -25.60
CA ARG A 762 -12.64 1.08 -24.34
C ARG A 762 -11.58 0.77 -23.28
N LEU A 763 -10.58 -0.02 -23.65
CA LEU A 763 -9.42 -0.34 -22.81
C LEU A 763 -8.63 0.93 -22.47
N GLY A 764 -8.44 1.83 -23.44
CA GLY A 764 -7.83 3.14 -23.24
C GLY A 764 -8.57 4.01 -22.21
N VAL A 765 -9.90 4.16 -22.36
CA VAL A 765 -10.74 4.96 -21.43
C VAL A 765 -10.70 4.39 -20.01
N ILE A 766 -10.86 3.09 -19.83
CA ILE A 766 -10.81 2.44 -18.51
C ILE A 766 -9.42 2.65 -17.87
N THR A 767 -8.35 2.48 -18.65
CA THR A 767 -6.98 2.68 -18.18
C THR A 767 -6.69 4.15 -17.83
N ILE A 768 -7.29 5.14 -18.52
CA ILE A 768 -7.25 6.55 -18.08
C ILE A 768 -7.95 6.74 -16.74
N ILE A 769 -9.20 6.30 -16.61
CA ILE A 769 -10.01 6.58 -15.41
C ILE A 769 -9.32 5.98 -14.17
N LEU A 770 -8.85 4.74 -14.28
CA LEU A 770 -8.09 4.07 -13.24
C LEU A 770 -6.70 4.69 -13.03
N GLY A 771 -5.98 5.06 -14.08
CA GLY A 771 -4.67 5.72 -13.97
C GLY A 771 -4.74 7.08 -13.27
N VAL A 772 -5.72 7.90 -13.61
CA VAL A 772 -5.99 9.20 -12.95
C VAL A 772 -6.41 8.99 -11.49
N HIS A 773 -7.22 7.97 -11.18
CA HIS A 773 -7.57 7.62 -9.81
C HIS A 773 -6.32 7.24 -8.98
N LEU A 774 -5.42 6.44 -9.55
CA LEU A 774 -4.16 6.04 -8.91
C LEU A 774 -3.21 7.22 -8.71
N MET A 775 -3.13 8.13 -9.68
CA MET A 775 -2.33 9.36 -9.57
C MET A 775 -2.89 10.29 -8.47
N LEU A 776 -4.21 10.49 -8.41
CA LEU A 776 -4.86 11.27 -7.35
C LEU A 776 -4.60 10.67 -5.97
N HIS A 777 -4.66 9.33 -5.83
CA HIS A 777 -4.32 8.61 -4.61
C HIS A 777 -2.88 8.91 -4.16
N GLY A 778 -1.89 8.71 -5.04
CA GLY A 778 -0.48 9.00 -4.76
C GLY A 778 -0.16 10.49 -4.52
N MET A 779 -0.92 11.41 -5.11
CA MET A 779 -0.79 12.86 -4.87
C MET A 779 -1.43 13.31 -3.55
N ARG A 780 -2.47 12.63 -3.06
CA ARG A 780 -3.27 13.10 -1.90
C ARG A 780 -3.10 12.30 -0.62
N VAL A 781 -2.68 11.04 -0.67
CA VAL A 781 -2.69 10.15 0.52
C VAL A 781 -1.37 9.44 0.77
N GLY A 782 -0.78 9.65 1.95
CA GLY A 782 0.43 8.94 2.40
C GLY A 782 0.18 7.51 2.93
N GLY A 783 -1.03 6.97 2.75
CA GLY A 783 -1.42 5.64 3.20
C GLY A 783 -1.39 4.63 2.07
N GLY A 784 -0.24 3.98 1.85
CA GLY A 784 -0.07 2.92 0.84
C GLY A 784 -0.92 1.67 1.10
N CYS A 785 -0.68 0.61 0.31
CA CYS A 785 -1.30 -0.70 0.50
C CYS A 785 -0.88 -1.33 1.84
N SER A 786 -1.68 -2.28 2.34
CA SER A 786 -1.27 -3.15 3.43
C SER A 786 -0.50 -4.35 2.86
N ASN A 787 0.49 -4.85 3.60
CA ASN A 787 1.27 -6.04 3.19
C ASN A 787 0.32 -7.22 2.91
N TYR A 788 -0.67 -7.43 3.79
CA TYR A 788 -1.70 -8.46 3.63
C TYR A 788 -2.47 -8.32 2.30
N GLY A 789 -2.93 -7.11 1.95
CA GLY A 789 -3.68 -6.87 0.71
C GLY A 789 -2.85 -7.13 -0.55
N VAL A 790 -1.55 -6.83 -0.53
CA VAL A 790 -0.65 -7.18 -1.63
C VAL A 790 -0.43 -8.70 -1.70
N SER A 791 -0.09 -9.35 -0.57
CA SER A 791 0.14 -10.79 -0.52
C SER A 791 -1.07 -11.61 -0.98
N ILE A 792 -2.28 -11.23 -0.55
CA ILE A 792 -3.53 -11.92 -0.91
C ILE A 792 -3.81 -11.79 -2.41
N VAL A 793 -3.65 -10.60 -2.99
CA VAL A 793 -3.87 -10.37 -4.43
C VAL A 793 -2.83 -11.11 -5.28
N VAL A 794 -1.56 -11.09 -4.89
CA VAL A 794 -0.49 -11.84 -5.59
C VAL A 794 -0.74 -13.34 -5.51
N PHE A 795 -1.11 -13.87 -4.34
CA PHE A 795 -1.40 -15.30 -4.16
C PHE A 795 -2.65 -15.75 -4.94
N ALA A 796 -3.73 -14.96 -4.91
CA ALA A 796 -4.95 -15.24 -5.67
C ALA A 796 -4.68 -15.22 -7.18
N PHE A 797 -3.97 -14.19 -7.68
CA PHE A 797 -3.60 -14.10 -9.09
C PHE A 797 -2.71 -15.26 -9.54
N LEU A 798 -1.66 -15.58 -8.77
CA LEU A 798 -0.78 -16.71 -9.04
C LEU A 798 -1.54 -18.04 -9.07
N SER A 799 -2.44 -18.26 -8.11
CA SER A 799 -3.25 -19.50 -8.04
C SER A 799 -4.16 -19.66 -9.25
N ALA A 800 -4.82 -18.58 -9.68
CA ALA A 800 -5.67 -18.58 -10.88
C ALA A 800 -4.86 -18.81 -12.16
N LEU A 801 -3.69 -18.17 -12.28
CA LEU A 801 -2.81 -18.31 -13.44
C LEU A 801 -2.21 -19.74 -13.52
N LEU A 802 -1.74 -20.30 -12.40
CA LEU A 802 -1.25 -21.68 -12.34
C LEU A 802 -2.36 -22.70 -12.66
N PHE A 803 -3.61 -22.45 -12.26
CA PHE A 803 -4.74 -23.29 -12.66
C PHE A 803 -4.94 -23.31 -14.19
N CYS A 804 -4.90 -22.15 -14.85
CA CYS A 804 -4.98 -22.07 -16.32
C CYS A 804 -3.80 -22.78 -17.01
N ILE A 805 -2.59 -22.63 -16.48
CA ILE A 805 -1.37 -23.29 -17.00
C ILE A 805 -1.48 -24.82 -16.86
N VAL A 806 -1.72 -25.34 -15.66
CA VAL A 806 -1.74 -26.79 -15.39
C VAL A 806 -2.96 -27.46 -16.02
N GLY A 807 -4.13 -26.83 -15.94
CA GLY A 807 -5.36 -27.32 -16.59
C GLY A 807 -5.24 -27.30 -18.12
N GLY A 808 -4.64 -26.26 -18.68
CA GLY A 808 -4.37 -26.15 -20.11
C GLY A 808 -3.43 -27.23 -20.63
N TRP A 809 -2.30 -27.42 -19.94
CA TRP A 809 -1.34 -28.48 -20.25
C TRP A 809 -1.95 -29.88 -20.11
N SER A 810 -2.66 -30.16 -19.02
CA SER A 810 -3.32 -31.46 -18.80
C SER A 810 -4.41 -31.75 -19.85
N THR A 811 -5.02 -30.72 -20.43
CA THR A 811 -6.02 -30.86 -21.50
C THR A 811 -5.34 -31.10 -22.86
N ALA A 812 -4.29 -30.34 -23.18
CA ALA A 812 -3.50 -30.55 -24.40
C ALA A 812 -2.80 -31.93 -24.42
N GLN A 813 -2.48 -32.51 -23.25
CA GLN A 813 -1.94 -33.87 -23.13
C GLN A 813 -2.98 -35.00 -23.24
N SER A 814 -4.28 -34.71 -23.31
CA SER A 814 -5.29 -35.77 -23.61
C SER A 814 -5.18 -36.30 -25.05
N VAL A 815 -4.61 -35.47 -25.95
CA VAL A 815 -4.43 -35.75 -27.37
C VAL A 815 -3.42 -36.89 -27.56
N TYR A 816 -3.90 -38.01 -28.11
CA TYR A 816 -3.15 -39.27 -28.13
C TYR A 816 -2.67 -39.68 -29.53
N LYS A 817 -1.50 -40.33 -29.59
CA LYS A 817 -0.78 -40.66 -30.83
C LYS A 817 -0.78 -42.16 -31.18
N THR A 818 -1.38 -43.00 -30.34
CA THR A 818 -1.46 -44.46 -30.51
C THR A 818 -2.90 -44.96 -30.31
N PRO A 819 -3.45 -45.84 -31.18
CA PRO A 819 -4.86 -46.25 -31.14
C PRO A 819 -5.36 -46.65 -29.75
N ALA A 820 -6.31 -45.87 -29.21
CA ALA A 820 -6.84 -46.05 -27.86
C ALA A 820 -7.62 -47.37 -27.71
N SER A 821 -8.22 -47.87 -28.80
CA SER A 821 -8.91 -49.16 -28.88
C SER A 821 -8.03 -50.39 -28.62
N THR A 822 -6.72 -50.21 -28.40
CA THR A 822 -5.80 -51.26 -27.94
C THR A 822 -5.72 -51.39 -26.41
N TRP A 823 -6.03 -50.33 -25.65
CA TRP A 823 -5.86 -50.27 -24.18
C TRP A 823 -7.08 -49.70 -23.42
N LEU A 824 -8.00 -49.02 -24.11
CA LEU A 824 -9.29 -48.56 -23.61
C LEU A 824 -10.39 -49.43 -24.23
N LEU A 825 -11.10 -50.18 -23.39
CA LEU A 825 -12.21 -51.06 -23.76
C LEU A 825 -11.98 -51.83 -25.08
N PRO A 826 -10.90 -52.63 -25.20
CA PRO A 826 -10.48 -53.25 -26.47
C PRO A 826 -11.45 -54.31 -27.01
N ASN A 827 -12.46 -54.69 -26.22
CA ASN A 827 -13.52 -55.66 -26.53
C ASN A 827 -14.92 -55.00 -26.62
N TYR A 828 -15.02 -53.66 -26.68
CA TYR A 828 -16.30 -52.93 -26.74
C TYR A 828 -17.16 -53.26 -27.97
N THR A 829 -16.60 -53.89 -29.01
CA THR A 829 -17.30 -54.33 -30.23
C THR A 829 -18.70 -54.90 -29.94
N TRP A 830 -19.73 -54.11 -30.27
CA TRP A 830 -21.12 -54.36 -29.85
C TRP A 830 -21.64 -55.73 -30.31
N HIS A 831 -21.58 -56.72 -29.42
CA HIS A 831 -22.16 -58.04 -29.65
C HIS A 831 -23.68 -57.93 -29.64
N GLY A 832 -24.29 -58.03 -30.83
CA GLY A 832 -25.72 -57.83 -31.03
C GLY A 832 -26.60 -58.90 -30.36
N GLY A 833 -26.95 -58.69 -29.10
CA GLY A 833 -28.02 -59.41 -28.42
C GLY A 833 -29.39 -58.99 -28.97
N ASN A 834 -30.09 -59.92 -29.65
CA ASN A 834 -31.45 -59.70 -30.14
C ASN A 834 -32.49 -59.77 -29.00
N THR A 835 -32.56 -58.72 -28.17
CA THR A 835 -33.67 -58.50 -27.24
C THR A 835 -34.19 -57.06 -27.36
N PRO A 836 -35.35 -56.84 -28.02
CA PRO A 836 -36.12 -55.64 -27.75
C PRO A 836 -36.72 -55.78 -26.36
N VAL A 837 -36.41 -54.87 -25.43
CA VAL A 837 -37.04 -54.82 -24.10
C VAL A 837 -38.41 -54.15 -24.22
N THR A 838 -39.30 -54.77 -24.99
CA THR A 838 -40.72 -54.40 -25.09
C THR A 838 -41.48 -54.94 -23.88
N GLY A 839 -41.16 -54.36 -22.71
CA GLY A 839 -41.79 -54.62 -21.43
C GLY A 839 -41.33 -55.89 -20.70
N VAL A 840 -41.13 -55.76 -19.39
CA VAL A 840 -41.50 -56.73 -18.34
C VAL A 840 -41.51 -55.98 -17.00
N SER A 841 -42.27 -56.48 -16.03
CA SER A 841 -42.44 -55.89 -14.70
C SER A 841 -41.14 -55.80 -13.89
N SER A 842 -41.00 -54.73 -13.10
CA SER A 842 -39.89 -54.52 -12.15
C SER A 842 -39.71 -55.67 -11.16
N PRO A 843 -38.51 -56.27 -11.08
CA PRO A 843 -37.95 -56.79 -9.84
C PRO A 843 -37.44 -55.62 -8.99
N GLN A 844 -37.44 -55.78 -7.68
CA GLN A 844 -36.85 -54.82 -6.74
C GLN A 844 -35.38 -55.15 -6.44
N SER A 845 -34.68 -54.22 -5.79
CA SER A 845 -33.33 -54.39 -5.18
C SER A 845 -32.08 -54.50 -6.07
N LEU A 846 -32.04 -53.83 -7.24
CA LEU A 846 -30.78 -53.26 -7.77
C LEU A 846 -31.04 -51.85 -8.35
N SER A 847 -30.10 -50.93 -8.12
CA SER A 847 -30.26 -49.51 -8.42
C SER A 847 -29.93 -49.19 -9.88
N PHE A 848 -30.89 -49.39 -10.78
CA PHE A 848 -30.78 -49.00 -12.20
C PHE A 848 -30.45 -47.50 -12.33
N LEU A 849 -29.27 -47.16 -12.86
CA LEU A 849 -28.97 -45.79 -13.30
C LEU A 849 -29.71 -45.52 -14.63
N PRO A 850 -30.60 -44.50 -14.72
CA PRO A 850 -31.34 -44.22 -15.95
C PRO A 850 -30.45 -43.94 -17.17
N VAL A 851 -29.24 -43.41 -16.95
CA VAL A 851 -28.25 -43.12 -17.99
C VAL A 851 -27.83 -44.38 -18.77
N CYS A 852 -27.83 -45.56 -18.15
CA CYS A 852 -27.51 -46.83 -18.82
C CYS A 852 -28.65 -47.37 -19.71
N LEU A 853 -29.84 -46.77 -19.66
CA LEU A 853 -30.99 -47.17 -20.50
C LEU A 853 -31.07 -46.38 -21.81
N VAL A 854 -30.26 -45.31 -21.96
CA VAL A 854 -30.29 -44.43 -23.13
C VAL A 854 -29.55 -45.08 -24.31
N ARG A 855 -30.20 -45.12 -25.48
CA ARG A 855 -29.61 -45.56 -26.76
C ARG A 855 -29.76 -44.45 -27.79
N PHE A 856 -28.69 -44.19 -28.53
CA PHE A 856 -28.61 -43.11 -29.52
C PHE A 856 -28.60 -43.63 -30.97
N SER A 857 -28.23 -44.90 -31.15
CA SER A 857 -28.49 -45.66 -32.38
C SER A 857 -28.63 -47.15 -32.04
N SER A 858 -28.91 -48.00 -33.03
CA SER A 858 -28.96 -49.46 -32.83
C SER A 858 -27.63 -50.10 -32.40
N THR A 859 -26.52 -49.36 -32.42
CA THR A 859 -25.18 -49.83 -32.01
C THR A 859 -24.39 -48.79 -31.18
N VAL A 860 -25.07 -47.80 -30.58
CA VAL A 860 -24.42 -46.76 -29.76
C VAL A 860 -25.27 -46.46 -28.52
N ASP A 861 -24.68 -46.73 -27.36
CA ASP A 861 -25.18 -46.37 -26.03
C ASP A 861 -24.34 -45.24 -25.40
N ILE A 862 -24.46 -45.02 -24.09
CA ILE A 862 -23.68 -43.99 -23.38
C ILE A 862 -22.18 -44.30 -23.29
N VAL A 863 -21.77 -45.58 -23.24
CA VAL A 863 -20.35 -45.98 -23.26
C VAL A 863 -19.79 -45.69 -24.66
N GLY A 864 -20.56 -46.01 -25.70
CA GLY A 864 -20.25 -45.64 -27.07
C GLY A 864 -20.09 -44.13 -27.26
N MET A 865 -20.97 -43.32 -26.67
CA MET A 865 -20.83 -41.85 -26.71
C MET A 865 -19.57 -41.36 -25.96
N ALA A 866 -19.17 -42.01 -24.86
CA ALA A 866 -17.91 -41.69 -24.17
C ALA A 866 -16.67 -42.04 -25.04
N LEU A 867 -16.73 -43.13 -25.80
CA LEU A 867 -15.68 -43.49 -26.77
C LEU A 867 -15.67 -42.56 -28.00
N PHE A 868 -16.82 -42.05 -28.44
CA PHE A 868 -16.87 -40.98 -29.45
C PHE A 868 -16.30 -39.65 -28.91
N ALA A 869 -16.53 -39.31 -27.64
CA ALA A 869 -15.84 -38.19 -27.01
C ALA A 869 -14.32 -38.41 -27.00
N LYS A 870 -13.84 -39.62 -26.66
CA LYS A 870 -12.41 -39.94 -26.75
C LYS A 870 -11.85 -39.85 -28.18
N LEU A 871 -12.59 -40.31 -29.19
CA LEU A 871 -12.17 -40.24 -30.60
C LEU A 871 -11.85 -38.81 -31.07
N SER A 872 -12.41 -37.78 -30.43
CA SER A 872 -12.06 -36.39 -30.73
C SER A 872 -10.58 -36.09 -30.47
N ASP A 873 -9.99 -36.67 -29.41
CA ASP A 873 -8.60 -36.48 -28.97
C ASP A 873 -7.56 -37.29 -29.78
N ALA A 874 -7.96 -38.11 -30.75
CA ALA A 874 -6.99 -38.84 -31.59
C ALA A 874 -6.17 -37.86 -32.47
N GLY A 875 -4.87 -37.76 -32.24
CA GLY A 875 -3.99 -36.74 -32.84
C GLY A 875 -3.68 -36.91 -34.34
N SER A 876 -4.15 -37.98 -34.99
CA SER A 876 -4.05 -38.15 -36.45
C SER A 876 -5.28 -38.84 -37.05
N LEU A 877 -5.43 -38.73 -38.37
CA LEU A 877 -6.50 -39.40 -39.10
C LEU A 877 -6.35 -40.92 -39.04
N ASP A 878 -5.14 -41.46 -39.17
CA ASP A 878 -4.88 -42.91 -39.12
C ASP A 878 -5.26 -43.52 -37.77
N VAL A 879 -4.92 -42.83 -36.67
CA VAL A 879 -5.31 -43.22 -35.30
C VAL A 879 -6.83 -43.14 -35.13
N THR A 880 -7.45 -42.06 -35.63
CA THR A 880 -8.91 -41.89 -35.61
C THR A 880 -9.62 -43.03 -36.36
N LEU A 881 -9.12 -43.41 -37.54
CA LEU A 881 -9.70 -44.48 -38.36
C LEU A 881 -9.48 -45.88 -37.76
N ALA A 882 -8.31 -46.15 -37.18
CA ALA A 882 -8.02 -47.42 -36.51
C ALA A 882 -8.97 -47.66 -35.33
N ASP A 883 -9.17 -46.64 -34.48
CA ASP A 883 -10.10 -46.71 -33.36
C ASP A 883 -11.57 -46.76 -33.82
N LEU A 884 -11.95 -45.97 -34.83
CA LEU A 884 -13.30 -45.99 -35.40
C LEU A 884 -13.65 -47.37 -35.98
N HIS A 885 -12.76 -47.99 -36.75
CA HIS A 885 -13.00 -49.32 -37.32
C HIS A 885 -13.06 -50.42 -36.25
N ARG A 886 -12.33 -50.28 -35.14
CA ARG A 886 -12.33 -51.28 -34.05
C ARG A 886 -13.53 -51.14 -33.11
N TRP A 887 -13.98 -49.94 -32.77
CA TRP A 887 -15.13 -49.73 -31.88
C TRP A 887 -16.47 -49.64 -32.63
N PHE A 888 -16.50 -49.01 -33.81
CA PHE A 888 -17.73 -48.63 -34.54
C PHE A 888 -17.67 -48.93 -36.04
N PRO A 889 -17.54 -50.20 -36.47
CA PRO A 889 -17.35 -50.57 -37.88
C PRO A 889 -18.48 -50.13 -38.85
N ASN A 890 -19.66 -49.77 -38.31
CA ASN A 890 -20.79 -49.25 -39.09
C ASN A 890 -20.73 -47.73 -39.38
N PHE A 891 -19.79 -47.00 -38.75
CA PHE A 891 -19.61 -45.56 -38.94
C PHE A 891 -18.48 -45.25 -39.91
N ARG A 892 -18.61 -44.14 -40.66
CA ARG A 892 -17.61 -43.62 -41.57
C ARG A 892 -17.23 -42.20 -41.17
N TYR A 893 -15.94 -41.89 -41.17
CA TYR A 893 -15.47 -40.52 -41.01
C TYR A 893 -15.83 -39.69 -42.25
N VAL A 894 -16.39 -38.51 -42.03
CA VAL A 894 -16.62 -37.49 -43.06
C VAL A 894 -15.48 -36.49 -42.95
N TYR A 895 -14.74 -36.29 -44.04
CA TYR A 895 -13.70 -35.27 -44.09
C TYR A 895 -14.30 -33.89 -43.92
N ASN A 896 -13.77 -33.14 -42.96
CA ASN A 896 -14.09 -31.75 -42.70
C ASN A 896 -12.79 -30.97 -42.47
N GLU A 897 -12.78 -29.68 -42.78
CA GLU A 897 -11.69 -28.81 -42.35
C GLU A 897 -11.79 -28.60 -40.83
N THR A 898 -10.83 -29.15 -40.09
CA THR A 898 -10.63 -28.81 -38.68
C THR A 898 -10.31 -27.32 -38.56
N PHE A 899 -10.81 -26.67 -37.52
CA PHE A 899 -10.59 -25.23 -37.30
C PHE A 899 -9.09 -24.87 -37.25
N LEU A 900 -8.79 -23.61 -37.59
CA LEU A 900 -7.43 -23.11 -37.80
C LEU A 900 -6.49 -23.40 -36.63
N SER A 901 -5.18 -23.41 -36.90
CA SER A 901 -4.07 -23.66 -35.95
C SER A 901 -4.01 -22.78 -34.69
N LEU A 902 -4.88 -21.77 -34.56
CA LEU A 902 -5.03 -20.92 -33.37
C LEU A 902 -6.31 -21.21 -32.57
N SER A 903 -7.04 -22.28 -32.91
CA SER A 903 -8.22 -22.78 -32.21
C SER A 903 -7.82 -23.66 -31.01
N PHE A 904 -8.58 -23.58 -29.92
CA PHE A 904 -8.55 -24.57 -28.83
C PHE A 904 -9.47 -25.77 -29.07
N LEU A 905 -10.39 -25.66 -30.05
CA LEU A 905 -11.36 -26.69 -30.44
C LEU A 905 -10.92 -27.42 -31.71
N GLN A 906 -11.10 -28.74 -31.72
CA GLN A 906 -11.03 -29.61 -32.90
C GLN A 906 -12.38 -30.32 -33.11
N THR A 907 -12.77 -30.53 -34.36
CA THR A 907 -14.01 -31.24 -34.73
C THR A 907 -13.75 -32.45 -35.63
N LYS A 908 -14.51 -33.51 -35.42
CA LYS A 908 -14.57 -34.69 -36.29
C LYS A 908 -16.03 -35.09 -36.49
N ILE A 909 -16.36 -35.63 -37.66
CA ILE A 909 -17.73 -35.95 -38.06
C ILE A 909 -17.79 -37.41 -38.47
N PHE A 910 -18.71 -38.17 -37.89
CA PHE A 910 -18.92 -39.58 -38.15
C PHE A 910 -20.37 -39.82 -38.58
N THR A 911 -20.59 -40.56 -39.67
CA THR A 911 -21.92 -40.85 -40.19
C THR A 911 -22.16 -42.35 -40.30
N SER A 912 -23.39 -42.78 -40.03
CA SER A 912 -23.85 -44.14 -40.30
C SER A 912 -25.25 -44.10 -40.92
N SER A 913 -25.57 -45.09 -41.74
CA SER A 913 -26.88 -45.30 -42.35
C SER A 913 -27.30 -46.74 -42.09
N LEU A 914 -28.32 -46.92 -41.26
CA LEU A 914 -28.76 -48.23 -40.76
C LEU A 914 -30.29 -48.31 -40.83
N LYS A 915 -30.79 -49.27 -41.61
CA LYS A 915 -32.23 -49.58 -41.77
C LYS A 915 -33.10 -48.38 -42.20
N GLY A 916 -32.53 -47.39 -42.89
CA GLY A 916 -33.25 -46.20 -43.39
C GLY A 916 -33.24 -44.99 -42.46
N HIS A 917 -32.72 -45.12 -41.24
CA HIS A 917 -32.34 -43.99 -40.41
C HIS A 917 -30.85 -43.68 -40.57
N ASN A 918 -30.53 -42.39 -40.62
CA ASN A 918 -29.16 -41.90 -40.63
C ASN A 918 -28.82 -41.31 -39.26
N THR A 919 -27.63 -41.60 -38.75
CA THR A 919 -27.12 -41.02 -37.51
C THR A 919 -25.81 -40.32 -37.78
N THR A 920 -25.71 -39.04 -37.42
CA THR A 920 -24.46 -38.26 -37.48
C THR A 920 -24.00 -37.90 -36.08
N ILE A 921 -22.74 -38.17 -35.79
CA ILE A 921 -22.09 -37.85 -34.52
C ILE A 921 -20.98 -36.84 -34.82
N VAL A 922 -21.13 -35.63 -34.28
CA VAL A 922 -20.18 -34.52 -34.40
C VAL A 922 -19.43 -34.42 -33.08
N THR A 923 -18.15 -34.80 -33.06
CA THR A 923 -17.36 -34.83 -31.83
C THR A 923 -16.46 -33.60 -31.74
N LEU A 924 -16.52 -32.88 -30.61
CA LEU A 924 -15.67 -31.74 -30.28
C LEU A 924 -14.66 -32.14 -29.20
N GLY A 925 -13.38 -31.96 -29.53
CA GLY A 925 -12.23 -32.20 -28.64
C GLY A 925 -11.34 -30.97 -28.52
N SER A 926 -10.25 -31.10 -27.77
CA SER A 926 -9.23 -30.06 -27.65
C SER A 926 -8.05 -30.29 -28.58
N THR A 927 -7.38 -29.20 -28.98
CA THR A 927 -6.17 -29.26 -29.81
C THR A 927 -4.92 -29.58 -28.98
N ASP A 928 -3.84 -30.01 -29.64
CA ASP A 928 -2.51 -30.17 -29.03
C ASP A 928 -1.79 -28.82 -28.80
N GLN A 929 -2.38 -27.72 -29.31
CA GLN A 929 -1.85 -26.37 -29.23
C GLN A 929 -1.99 -25.82 -27.80
N MET A 930 -0.94 -26.00 -27.00
CA MET A 930 -0.97 -25.71 -25.57
C MET A 930 -1.36 -24.27 -25.23
N TYR A 931 -0.98 -23.26 -26.03
CA TYR A 931 -1.31 -21.86 -25.73
C TYR A 931 -2.82 -21.54 -25.88
N PRO A 932 -3.50 -21.79 -27.01
CA PRO A 932 -4.96 -21.66 -27.10
C PRO A 932 -5.71 -22.44 -26.02
N VAL A 933 -5.24 -23.64 -25.66
CA VAL A 933 -5.90 -24.46 -24.62
C VAL A 933 -5.71 -23.85 -23.23
N MET A 934 -4.52 -23.36 -22.86
CA MET A 934 -4.30 -22.58 -21.62
C MET A 934 -5.14 -21.30 -21.57
N GLU A 935 -5.27 -20.59 -22.69
CA GLU A 935 -6.07 -19.37 -22.80
C GLU A 935 -7.57 -19.64 -22.67
N SER A 936 -8.06 -20.77 -23.22
CA SER A 936 -9.44 -21.22 -23.05
C SER A 936 -9.82 -21.54 -21.59
N MET A 937 -8.84 -21.87 -20.73
CA MET A 937 -9.10 -22.08 -19.30
C MET A 937 -9.57 -20.81 -18.58
N THR A 938 -9.42 -19.62 -19.18
CA THR A 938 -10.05 -18.38 -18.69
C THR A 938 -11.58 -18.49 -18.62
N ILE A 939 -12.22 -19.31 -19.48
CA ILE A 939 -13.66 -19.63 -19.41
C ILE A 939 -14.00 -20.31 -18.07
N TRP A 940 -13.12 -21.20 -17.61
CA TRP A 940 -13.39 -22.09 -16.49
C TRP A 940 -12.97 -21.50 -15.14
N ILE A 941 -11.78 -20.87 -15.06
CA ILE A 941 -11.27 -20.27 -13.81
C ILE A 941 -12.23 -19.23 -13.24
N ASN A 942 -12.97 -18.49 -14.07
CA ASN A 942 -13.92 -17.47 -13.62
C ASN A 942 -15.11 -18.10 -12.86
N VAL A 943 -15.61 -19.25 -13.32
CA VAL A 943 -16.65 -20.02 -12.63
C VAL A 943 -16.07 -20.69 -11.37
N VAL A 944 -14.88 -21.30 -11.47
CA VAL A 944 -14.23 -21.99 -10.34
C VAL A 944 -13.89 -21.03 -9.21
N ALA A 945 -13.28 -19.87 -9.51
CA ALA A 945 -12.90 -18.86 -8.53
C ALA A 945 -14.11 -18.27 -7.80
N LEU A 946 -15.18 -17.94 -8.52
CA LEU A 946 -16.41 -17.42 -7.91
C LEU A 946 -17.24 -18.51 -7.21
N SER A 947 -17.09 -19.81 -7.55
CA SER A 947 -17.92 -20.91 -7.00
C SER A 947 -17.93 -20.99 -5.46
N LEU A 948 -16.87 -20.53 -4.80
CA LEU A 948 -16.79 -20.38 -3.33
C LEU A 948 -17.95 -19.54 -2.75
N LEU A 949 -18.47 -18.59 -3.53
CA LEU A 949 -19.55 -17.69 -3.15
C LEU A 949 -20.95 -18.25 -3.44
N ALA A 950 -21.07 -19.31 -4.24
CA ALA A 950 -22.36 -19.98 -4.51
C ALA A 950 -22.94 -20.69 -3.28
N LEU A 951 -22.13 -20.90 -2.23
CA LEU A 951 -22.62 -21.35 -0.92
C LEU A 951 -23.41 -20.25 -0.18
N ILE A 952 -23.10 -18.98 -0.43
CA ILE A 952 -23.62 -17.81 0.30
C ILE A 952 -24.35 -16.80 -0.61
N THR A 953 -24.71 -17.22 -1.82
CA THR A 953 -25.34 -16.38 -2.85
C THR A 953 -26.40 -17.22 -3.59
N PRO A 954 -27.63 -16.69 -3.81
CA PRO A 954 -28.66 -17.38 -4.58
C PRO A 954 -28.22 -17.68 -6.00
N SER A 955 -28.75 -18.76 -6.59
CA SER A 955 -28.47 -19.21 -7.96
C SER A 955 -28.47 -18.09 -9.00
N ASP A 956 -29.59 -17.37 -9.08
CA ASP A 956 -29.88 -16.47 -10.19
C ASP A 956 -29.02 -15.20 -10.10
N TRP A 957 -28.68 -14.81 -8.87
CA TRP A 957 -27.76 -13.71 -8.58
C TRP A 957 -26.32 -14.12 -8.86
N PHE A 958 -25.94 -15.37 -8.55
CA PHE A 958 -24.63 -15.91 -8.91
C PHE A 958 -24.42 -15.92 -10.44
N VAL A 959 -25.43 -16.34 -11.21
CA VAL A 959 -25.40 -16.27 -12.69
C VAL A 959 -25.16 -14.83 -13.17
N GLN A 960 -25.90 -13.85 -12.63
CA GLN A 960 -25.71 -12.44 -12.96
C GLN A 960 -24.31 -11.93 -12.58
N LEU A 961 -23.77 -12.33 -11.43
CA LEU A 961 -22.42 -11.98 -10.97
C LEU A 961 -21.31 -12.59 -11.85
N VAL A 962 -21.49 -13.80 -12.39
CA VAL A 962 -20.57 -14.38 -13.38
C VAL A 962 -20.70 -13.64 -14.72
N SER A 963 -21.92 -13.28 -15.16
CA SER A 963 -22.12 -12.50 -16.40
C SER A 963 -21.48 -11.10 -16.35
N LEU A 964 -21.33 -10.50 -15.17
CA LEU A 964 -20.57 -9.24 -15.01
C LEU A 964 -19.09 -9.37 -15.40
N ILE A 965 -18.53 -10.59 -15.46
CA ILE A 965 -17.19 -10.82 -16.01
C ILE A 965 -17.19 -10.85 -17.55
N SER A 966 -18.28 -11.18 -18.24
CA SER A 966 -18.28 -11.18 -19.73
C SER A 966 -18.16 -9.78 -20.32
N ALA A 967 -18.49 -8.73 -19.56
CA ALA A 967 -18.18 -7.34 -19.91
C ALA A 967 -16.66 -7.06 -19.99
N ALA A 968 -15.82 -7.92 -19.41
CA ALA A 968 -14.36 -7.88 -19.58
C ALA A 968 -13.90 -8.56 -20.88
N ASP A 969 -14.62 -9.59 -21.33
CA ASP A 969 -14.33 -10.25 -22.62
C ASP A 969 -14.60 -9.29 -23.80
N GLU A 970 -15.51 -8.32 -23.63
CA GLU A 970 -15.72 -7.19 -24.54
C GLU A 970 -14.57 -6.15 -24.60
N LEU A 971 -13.53 -6.32 -23.77
CA LEU A 971 -12.32 -5.48 -23.75
C LEU A 971 -11.07 -6.22 -24.29
N SER A 972 -11.23 -7.46 -24.76
CA SER A 972 -10.12 -8.34 -25.15
C SER A 972 -10.52 -9.31 -26.26
N ALA A 973 -9.78 -9.30 -27.37
CA ALA A 973 -10.03 -10.19 -28.51
C ALA A 973 -9.52 -11.64 -28.29
N LEU A 974 -9.99 -12.29 -27.22
CA LEU A 974 -9.60 -13.64 -26.79
C LEU A 974 -9.77 -14.69 -27.91
N LEU A 975 -8.79 -15.59 -28.05
CA LEU A 975 -8.74 -16.63 -29.08
C LEU A 975 -9.91 -17.59 -28.94
N TRP A 976 -10.22 -18.05 -27.72
CA TRP A 976 -11.36 -18.94 -27.47
C TRP A 976 -12.69 -18.34 -27.95
N ASN A 977 -12.86 -17.01 -27.87
CA ASN A 977 -14.07 -16.33 -28.28
C ASN A 977 -14.30 -16.50 -29.80
N SER A 978 -13.27 -16.15 -30.59
CA SER A 978 -13.28 -16.33 -32.05
C SER A 978 -13.32 -17.80 -32.50
N SER A 979 -12.79 -18.72 -31.68
CA SER A 979 -12.83 -20.16 -31.92
C SER A 979 -14.25 -20.69 -31.83
N ILE A 980 -15.01 -20.29 -30.80
CA ILE A 980 -16.40 -20.71 -30.59
C ILE A 980 -17.32 -20.16 -31.68
N ASP A 981 -17.18 -18.89 -32.09
CA ASP A 981 -18.04 -18.32 -33.12
C ASP A 981 -17.81 -18.97 -34.49
N ARG A 982 -16.55 -19.07 -34.94
CA ARG A 982 -16.22 -19.75 -36.20
C ARG A 982 -16.65 -21.22 -36.19
N ALA A 983 -16.57 -21.90 -35.05
CA ALA A 983 -17.06 -23.26 -34.90
C ALA A 983 -18.60 -23.33 -35.02
N ARG A 984 -19.34 -22.40 -34.40
CA ARG A 984 -20.81 -22.31 -34.54
C ARG A 984 -21.22 -22.10 -35.99
N ASP A 985 -20.57 -21.19 -36.70
CA ASP A 985 -20.90 -20.85 -38.08
C ASP A 985 -20.72 -22.05 -39.02
N ILE A 986 -19.54 -22.68 -38.98
CA ILE A 986 -19.20 -23.84 -39.83
C ILE A 986 -20.11 -25.03 -39.52
N LEU A 987 -20.26 -25.38 -38.24
CA LEU A 987 -21.07 -26.54 -37.85
C LEU A 987 -22.57 -26.30 -38.07
N SER A 988 -23.08 -25.09 -37.86
CA SER A 988 -24.50 -24.81 -38.12
C SER A 988 -24.84 -24.80 -39.60
N ALA A 989 -23.93 -24.34 -40.47
CA ALA A 989 -24.07 -24.46 -41.91
C ALA A 989 -24.09 -25.93 -42.37
N TYR A 990 -23.18 -26.76 -41.85
CA TYR A 990 -23.15 -28.20 -42.13
C TYR A 990 -24.43 -28.90 -41.66
N VAL A 991 -24.83 -28.71 -40.40
CA VAL A 991 -25.99 -29.38 -39.79
C VAL A 991 -27.30 -29.00 -40.51
N LYS A 992 -27.47 -27.73 -40.88
CA LYS A 992 -28.64 -27.26 -41.67
C LYS A 992 -28.71 -27.89 -43.07
N SER A 993 -27.63 -28.49 -43.58
CA SER A 993 -27.63 -29.20 -44.86
C SER A 993 -27.98 -30.70 -44.77
N ILE A 994 -27.97 -31.29 -43.57
CA ILE A 994 -28.19 -32.74 -43.35
C ILE A 994 -29.40 -33.09 -42.48
N VAL A 995 -29.88 -32.20 -41.61
CA VAL A 995 -31.00 -32.49 -40.69
C VAL A 995 -32.29 -32.73 -41.47
N SER A 996 -32.96 -33.82 -41.13
CA SER A 996 -34.28 -34.19 -41.64
C SER A 996 -35.03 -35.03 -40.59
N PRO A 997 -36.34 -35.29 -40.75
CA PRO A 997 -37.12 -36.12 -39.82
C PRO A 997 -36.67 -37.58 -39.70
N THR A 998 -35.73 -38.04 -40.52
CA THR A 998 -35.16 -39.40 -40.49
C THR A 998 -33.64 -39.41 -40.22
N HIS A 999 -33.06 -38.26 -39.86
CA HIS A 999 -31.62 -38.08 -39.69
C HIS A 999 -31.30 -37.37 -38.37
N ASP A 1000 -30.84 -38.14 -37.39
CA ASP A 1000 -30.50 -37.65 -36.05
C ASP A 1000 -29.07 -37.11 -36.00
N VAL A 1001 -28.86 -36.00 -35.28
CA VAL A 1001 -27.53 -35.38 -35.12
C VAL A 1001 -27.18 -35.20 -33.66
N TYR A 1002 -26.07 -35.81 -33.24
CA TYR A 1002 -25.57 -35.78 -31.86
C TYR A 1002 -24.24 -35.03 -31.76
N PHE A 1003 -24.22 -33.96 -30.96
CA PHE A 1003 -23.02 -33.19 -30.61
C PHE A 1003 -22.36 -33.77 -29.35
N VAL A 1004 -21.17 -34.33 -29.48
CA VAL A 1004 -20.49 -35.08 -28.42
C VAL A 1004 -19.19 -34.39 -28.03
N GLY A 1005 -18.83 -34.38 -26.74
CA GLY A 1005 -17.53 -33.85 -26.33
C GLY A 1005 -17.23 -34.00 -24.84
N HIS A 1006 -15.98 -33.72 -24.48
CA HIS A 1006 -15.46 -33.75 -23.12
C HIS A 1006 -14.97 -32.36 -22.68
N GLY A 1007 -15.01 -32.07 -21.38
CA GLY A 1007 -14.45 -30.82 -20.82
C GLY A 1007 -15.03 -29.56 -21.47
N LEU A 1008 -14.20 -28.53 -21.66
CA LEU A 1008 -14.59 -27.27 -22.31
C LEU A 1008 -15.10 -27.45 -23.75
N ALA A 1009 -14.56 -28.42 -24.49
CA ALA A 1009 -15.01 -28.72 -25.85
C ALA A 1009 -16.44 -29.28 -25.87
N GLY A 1010 -16.79 -30.15 -24.91
CA GLY A 1010 -18.17 -30.59 -24.70
C GLY A 1010 -19.11 -29.47 -24.23
N ALA A 1011 -18.65 -28.50 -23.44
CA ALA A 1011 -19.48 -27.34 -23.10
C ALA A 1011 -19.78 -26.45 -24.33
N ALA A 1012 -18.82 -26.31 -25.26
CA ALA A 1012 -19.07 -25.69 -26.55
C ALA A 1012 -20.01 -26.53 -27.44
N ALA A 1013 -19.91 -27.87 -27.38
CA ALA A 1013 -20.79 -28.79 -28.11
C ALA A 1013 -22.25 -28.64 -27.67
N ALA A 1014 -22.51 -28.61 -26.36
CA ALA A 1014 -23.83 -28.30 -25.81
C ALA A 1014 -24.29 -26.89 -26.17
N PHE A 1015 -23.39 -25.90 -26.23
CA PHE A 1015 -23.75 -24.55 -26.63
C PHE A 1015 -24.29 -24.50 -28.06
N PHE A 1016 -23.67 -25.20 -29.01
CA PHE A 1016 -24.12 -25.14 -30.40
C PHE A 1016 -25.51 -25.72 -30.62
N VAL A 1017 -26.07 -26.49 -29.68
CA VAL A 1017 -27.41 -27.07 -29.80
C VAL A 1017 -28.54 -26.08 -29.53
N SER A 1018 -28.32 -24.98 -28.78
CA SER A 1018 -29.40 -23.98 -28.52
C SER A 1018 -29.93 -23.36 -29.81
N ASP A 1019 -29.06 -23.13 -30.79
CA ASP A 1019 -29.34 -22.35 -31.99
C ASP A 1019 -29.65 -23.26 -33.21
N LEU A 1020 -29.86 -24.56 -32.97
CA LEU A 1020 -30.05 -25.61 -33.97
C LEU A 1020 -31.42 -26.29 -33.87
N PRO A 1021 -31.95 -26.88 -34.96
CA PRO A 1021 -33.26 -27.54 -35.00
C PRO A 1021 -33.44 -28.63 -33.94
N GLU A 1022 -34.69 -28.88 -33.52
CA GLU A 1022 -35.03 -29.74 -32.38
C GLU A 1022 -34.41 -31.15 -32.43
N ASN A 1023 -34.35 -31.77 -33.62
CA ASN A 1023 -33.71 -33.09 -33.90
C ASN A 1023 -32.18 -33.14 -33.65
N VAL A 1024 -31.58 -32.03 -33.20
CA VAL A 1024 -30.18 -31.95 -32.81
C VAL A 1024 -30.09 -32.01 -31.28
N HIS A 1025 -29.30 -32.96 -30.78
CA HIS A 1025 -29.08 -33.23 -29.36
C HIS A 1025 -27.58 -33.15 -29.01
N SER A 1026 -27.23 -33.06 -27.73
CA SER A 1026 -25.84 -33.14 -27.24
C SER A 1026 -25.66 -34.15 -26.10
N VAL A 1027 -24.50 -34.81 -26.08
CA VAL A 1027 -24.06 -35.74 -25.03
C VAL A 1027 -22.66 -35.33 -24.57
N THR A 1028 -22.52 -34.87 -23.32
CA THR A 1028 -21.27 -34.28 -22.82
C THR A 1028 -20.72 -34.97 -21.58
N PHE A 1029 -19.40 -35.04 -21.45
CA PHE A 1029 -18.73 -35.75 -20.35
C PHE A 1029 -17.80 -34.82 -19.57
N ALA A 1030 -18.01 -34.73 -18.24
CA ALA A 1030 -17.27 -33.82 -17.36
C ALA A 1030 -17.18 -32.38 -17.90
N SER A 1031 -18.25 -31.89 -18.53
CA SER A 1031 -18.27 -30.62 -19.25
C SER A 1031 -18.87 -29.47 -18.42
N PRO A 1032 -18.24 -28.28 -18.42
CA PRO A 1032 -18.71 -27.12 -17.68
C PRO A 1032 -19.80 -26.36 -18.45
N LEU A 1033 -20.96 -26.99 -18.66
CA LEU A 1033 -22.08 -26.50 -19.48
C LEU A 1033 -22.33 -24.98 -19.32
N SER A 1034 -22.57 -24.57 -18.07
CA SER A 1034 -22.90 -23.20 -17.70
C SER A 1034 -21.80 -22.18 -17.98
N ALA A 1035 -20.53 -22.59 -18.01
CA ALA A 1035 -19.40 -21.66 -18.15
C ALA A 1035 -19.37 -21.00 -19.53
N VAL A 1036 -19.61 -21.76 -20.61
CA VAL A 1036 -19.68 -21.20 -21.97
C VAL A 1036 -20.97 -20.39 -22.16
N ALA A 1037 -22.09 -20.86 -21.61
CA ALA A 1037 -23.40 -20.20 -21.70
C ALA A 1037 -23.40 -18.80 -21.08
N TRP A 1038 -23.00 -18.68 -19.80
CA TRP A 1038 -23.00 -17.41 -19.07
C TRP A 1038 -22.00 -16.41 -19.65
N ARG A 1039 -20.85 -16.87 -20.15
CA ARG A 1039 -19.84 -16.04 -20.86
C ARG A 1039 -20.36 -15.46 -22.18
N ARG A 1040 -21.44 -16.02 -22.73
CA ARG A 1040 -22.18 -15.50 -23.91
C ARG A 1040 -23.49 -14.81 -23.53
N GLY A 1041 -23.73 -14.50 -22.26
CA GLY A 1041 -24.97 -13.88 -21.78
C GLY A 1041 -26.21 -14.78 -21.86
N HIS A 1042 -26.04 -16.08 -22.10
CA HIS A 1042 -27.14 -17.04 -22.23
C HIS A 1042 -27.37 -17.75 -20.88
N ASN A 1043 -28.56 -17.53 -20.30
CA ASN A 1043 -28.95 -18.17 -19.04
C ASN A 1043 -29.69 -19.49 -19.33
N TRP A 1044 -28.98 -20.62 -19.26
CA TRP A 1044 -29.60 -21.94 -19.34
C TRP A 1044 -30.35 -22.28 -18.04
N ILE A 1045 -31.55 -21.70 -17.91
CA ILE A 1045 -32.52 -21.95 -16.86
C ILE A 1045 -33.89 -22.15 -17.54
N SER A 1046 -34.03 -23.22 -18.32
CA SER A 1046 -35.30 -23.65 -18.92
C SER A 1046 -35.36 -25.16 -19.13
N ASP A 1047 -36.57 -25.73 -19.03
CA ASP A 1047 -36.81 -27.15 -19.22
C ASP A 1047 -36.63 -27.60 -20.68
N GLU A 1048 -36.71 -26.67 -21.65
CA GLU A 1048 -36.55 -26.94 -23.10
C GLU A 1048 -35.18 -27.54 -23.45
N LEU A 1049 -34.11 -27.13 -22.77
CA LEU A 1049 -32.77 -27.69 -23.04
C LEU A 1049 -32.58 -29.07 -22.40
N SER A 1050 -33.42 -29.45 -21.43
CA SER A 1050 -33.28 -30.69 -20.65
C SER A 1050 -33.57 -31.97 -21.45
N SER A 1051 -34.41 -31.88 -22.48
CA SER A 1051 -34.66 -32.96 -23.44
C SER A 1051 -33.61 -33.06 -24.55
N ARG A 1052 -32.74 -32.04 -24.68
CA ARG A 1052 -31.79 -31.90 -25.79
C ARG A 1052 -30.33 -32.07 -25.38
N VAL A 1053 -29.96 -31.79 -24.13
CA VAL A 1053 -28.58 -31.88 -23.63
C VAL A 1053 -28.50 -32.87 -22.45
N LEU A 1054 -27.85 -34.02 -22.69
CA LEU A 1054 -27.45 -34.94 -21.64
C LEU A 1054 -26.00 -34.64 -21.23
N SER A 1055 -25.77 -34.37 -19.94
CA SER A 1055 -24.41 -34.20 -19.39
C SER A 1055 -24.16 -35.20 -18.28
N VAL A 1056 -23.01 -35.87 -18.34
CA VAL A 1056 -22.58 -36.91 -17.38
C VAL A 1056 -21.30 -36.48 -16.69
N VAL A 1057 -21.33 -36.41 -15.36
CA VAL A 1057 -20.21 -35.94 -14.53
C VAL A 1057 -19.91 -36.95 -13.44
N SER A 1058 -18.67 -37.43 -13.39
CA SER A 1058 -18.14 -38.29 -12.33
C SER A 1058 -17.58 -37.45 -11.18
N SER A 1059 -17.84 -37.80 -9.92
CA SER A 1059 -17.13 -37.22 -8.78
C SER A 1059 -16.91 -38.23 -7.65
N SER A 1060 -15.79 -38.06 -6.94
CA SER A 1060 -15.48 -38.74 -5.67
C SER A 1060 -15.99 -37.98 -4.44
N SER A 1061 -16.63 -36.81 -4.62
CA SER A 1061 -17.26 -36.05 -3.54
C SER A 1061 -18.79 -36.06 -3.67
N VAL A 1062 -19.47 -36.51 -2.61
CA VAL A 1062 -20.93 -36.34 -2.45
C VAL A 1062 -21.30 -34.85 -2.36
N PHE A 1063 -20.36 -34.00 -1.94
CA PHE A 1063 -20.47 -32.53 -1.93
C PHE A 1063 -19.84 -31.88 -3.17
N SER A 1064 -19.82 -32.59 -4.30
CA SER A 1064 -19.54 -32.01 -5.62
C SER A 1064 -20.39 -30.75 -5.83
N LEU A 1065 -19.73 -29.61 -6.09
CA LEU A 1065 -20.39 -28.32 -6.32
C LEU A 1065 -21.19 -28.38 -7.63
N ARG A 1066 -22.46 -28.81 -7.54
CA ARG A 1066 -23.42 -28.93 -8.64
C ARG A 1066 -23.51 -27.64 -9.48
N TRP A 1067 -23.29 -26.49 -8.85
CA TRP A 1067 -23.19 -25.17 -9.46
C TRP A 1067 -22.09 -25.00 -10.51
N MET A 1068 -20.96 -25.71 -10.40
CA MET A 1068 -19.88 -25.64 -11.40
C MET A 1068 -20.23 -26.35 -12.70
N TRP A 1069 -21.06 -27.40 -12.62
CA TRP A 1069 -21.42 -28.27 -13.75
C TRP A 1069 -22.76 -27.91 -14.41
N GLY A 1070 -23.62 -27.19 -13.68
CA GLY A 1070 -24.96 -26.81 -14.12
C GLY A 1070 -26.05 -27.81 -13.73
N GLY A 1071 -27.30 -27.36 -13.72
CA GLY A 1071 -28.46 -28.16 -13.29
C GLY A 1071 -28.73 -29.40 -14.15
N LEU A 1072 -28.32 -29.36 -15.44
CA LEU A 1072 -28.49 -30.43 -16.43
C LEU A 1072 -27.46 -31.57 -16.33
N SER A 1073 -26.49 -31.49 -15.40
CA SER A 1073 -25.46 -32.52 -15.24
C SER A 1073 -25.89 -33.63 -14.28
N TYR A 1074 -26.01 -34.85 -14.81
CA TYR A 1074 -26.23 -36.09 -14.05
C TYR A 1074 -24.91 -36.54 -13.40
N MET A 1075 -24.93 -36.75 -12.08
CA MET A 1075 -23.73 -37.16 -11.35
C MET A 1075 -23.62 -38.68 -11.18
N ILE A 1076 -22.41 -39.21 -11.33
CA ILE A 1076 -22.05 -40.61 -11.11
C ILE A 1076 -20.96 -40.69 -10.02
N PRO A 1077 -21.09 -41.58 -9.01
CA PRO A 1077 -20.06 -41.76 -7.99
C PRO A 1077 -18.81 -42.42 -8.60
N CYS A 1078 -17.63 -41.94 -8.21
CA CYS A 1078 -16.34 -42.42 -8.68
C CYS A 1078 -15.37 -42.57 -7.50
N ASN A 1079 -14.61 -43.67 -7.44
CA ASN A 1079 -13.73 -43.98 -6.29
C ASN A 1079 -12.25 -43.57 -6.51
N LEU A 1080 -11.96 -42.81 -7.58
CA LEU A 1080 -10.62 -42.35 -7.92
C LEU A 1080 -10.34 -40.93 -7.36
N PRO A 1081 -9.08 -40.45 -7.36
CA PRO A 1081 -8.78 -39.03 -7.16
C PRO A 1081 -9.61 -38.14 -8.08
N GLU A 1082 -10.05 -36.97 -7.60
CA GLU A 1082 -11.08 -36.19 -8.33
C GLU A 1082 -10.63 -35.74 -9.74
N GLY A 1083 -9.33 -35.50 -9.94
CA GLY A 1083 -8.77 -35.22 -11.26
C GLY A 1083 -8.83 -36.43 -12.20
N GLU A 1084 -8.57 -37.64 -11.70
CA GLU A 1084 -8.65 -38.88 -12.48
C GLU A 1084 -10.10 -39.25 -12.81
N CYS A 1085 -11.04 -39.05 -11.89
CA CYS A 1085 -12.47 -39.26 -12.16
C CYS A 1085 -12.92 -38.50 -13.41
N ARG A 1086 -12.58 -37.20 -13.49
CA ARG A 1086 -12.99 -36.29 -14.56
C ARG A 1086 -12.36 -36.61 -15.92
N ASN A 1087 -11.35 -37.50 -16.02
CA ASN A 1087 -10.79 -37.92 -17.31
C ASN A 1087 -11.80 -38.80 -18.08
N ILE A 1088 -11.95 -38.55 -19.39
CA ILE A 1088 -12.78 -39.35 -20.30
C ILE A 1088 -12.40 -40.84 -20.30
N ASP A 1089 -11.11 -41.20 -20.12
CA ASP A 1089 -10.68 -42.60 -20.06
C ASP A 1089 -11.23 -43.32 -18.82
N SER A 1090 -11.28 -42.62 -17.70
CA SER A 1090 -11.87 -43.10 -16.44
C SER A 1090 -13.39 -43.15 -16.53
N MET A 1091 -14.01 -42.12 -17.12
CA MET A 1091 -15.45 -42.03 -17.36
C MET A 1091 -15.94 -43.21 -18.22
N ALA A 1092 -15.26 -43.52 -19.33
CA ALA A 1092 -15.62 -44.63 -20.21
C ALA A 1092 -15.57 -45.98 -19.47
N ARG A 1093 -14.50 -46.24 -18.69
CA ARG A 1093 -14.38 -47.46 -17.86
C ARG A 1093 -15.43 -47.53 -16.73
N LEU A 1094 -15.76 -46.39 -16.13
CA LEU A 1094 -16.77 -46.30 -15.06
C LEU A 1094 -18.18 -46.57 -15.60
N LEU A 1095 -18.51 -46.01 -16.78
CA LEU A 1095 -19.77 -46.28 -17.48
C LEU A 1095 -19.87 -47.74 -17.94
N ASP A 1096 -18.79 -48.30 -18.51
CA ASP A 1096 -18.72 -49.71 -18.91
C ASP A 1096 -18.95 -50.64 -17.71
N ALA A 1097 -18.30 -50.37 -16.57
CA ALA A 1097 -18.52 -51.13 -15.34
C ALA A 1097 -19.96 -51.02 -14.80
N LEU A 1098 -20.52 -49.80 -14.73
CA LEU A 1098 -21.85 -49.56 -14.16
C LEU A 1098 -22.99 -50.06 -15.07
N CYS A 1099 -22.86 -49.92 -16.38
CA CYS A 1099 -23.86 -50.37 -17.33
C CYS A 1099 -23.72 -51.86 -17.67
N GLY A 1100 -22.47 -52.37 -17.77
CA GLY A 1100 -22.16 -53.79 -18.04
C GLY A 1100 -22.48 -54.75 -16.89
N LEU A 1101 -22.62 -54.26 -15.66
CA LEU A 1101 -23.18 -55.07 -14.56
C LEU A 1101 -24.63 -55.50 -14.82
N ASN A 1102 -25.40 -54.74 -15.61
CA ASN A 1102 -26.81 -55.03 -15.90
C ASN A 1102 -27.03 -56.06 -17.02
N THR A 1103 -25.97 -56.58 -17.66
CA THR A 1103 -26.09 -57.58 -18.75
C THR A 1103 -25.66 -58.99 -18.33
N LYS A 1104 -25.38 -59.22 -17.03
CA LYS A 1104 -24.86 -60.48 -16.48
C LYS A 1104 -25.75 -61.17 -15.44
N SER A 1105 -26.98 -60.70 -15.21
CA SER A 1105 -27.85 -61.22 -14.13
C SER A 1105 -28.79 -62.36 -14.51
N ASP A 1106 -28.83 -62.80 -15.78
CA ASP A 1106 -29.60 -63.98 -16.22
C ASP A 1106 -28.64 -65.07 -16.70
N GLY A 1107 -28.20 -65.95 -15.78
CA GLY A 1107 -27.12 -66.90 -16.06
C GLY A 1107 -26.85 -67.99 -15.01
N ASN A 1108 -27.81 -68.28 -14.13
CA ASN A 1108 -27.88 -69.47 -13.27
C ASN A 1108 -29.31 -69.61 -12.70
#